data_AF-A0A6I9VZF7-F1
#
_entry.id   AF-A0A6I9VZF7-F1
#
_cell.length_a   1.000
_cell.length_b   1.000
_cell.length_c   1.000
_cell.angle_alpha   90.00
_cell.angle_beta   90.00
_cell.angle_gamma   90.00
#
_symmetry.space_group_name_H-M   'P 1'
#
loop_
_entity.id
_entity.type
_entity.pdbx_description
1 polymer ?
#
loop_
_entity_poly.entity_id
_entity_poly.type
_entity_poly.pdbx_seq_one_letter_code
_entity_poly.pdbx_strand_id
1 'polypeptide(L)'
;MGESWLSVLLAATLTTMTMTAVTKADLSSTPSPSPSIARDDIVDAKRAAIEEALDVIQAASTGSLGEVCVSTAGFKSLPAGVTLDPRRYDTARQKADMTAMMLQNLGATEAMRRNALLDALTKSLLVSVDDAVEARVIALNATTGTVITAVWLKRSPGSVGEPSKVESHAVQPGSRPDPSLPWFENAGGSAGLRSPKFMQSPPIESYRGWWTIPYFSCKSRRWLISYSVNVKSPDHRPGVREFISMDIDINGLEVNQCDAPTQNRNDEQLEAVSSNQIAFFQGTHKCHTDTTQCVYQGPESRVNGNRVGAGWAKGAYICKCRQGFYSVNHHRPGFDGFLVEAAWKEMRENKSDSYEEQFRCLRCAPGCARCKGPEPCLATYNWPFRISLLAVSIFCAFGTIVLVAYMYQHRKLKVFKVASPIFLSITLLGCALMYLEMAAIFPVLDMYSCIATKWTRHMGFCVSYTALLMKTWRVSLTYRVKSAHKVKLTDKQLLQWMVPILLVMLIYLGTWTVSAPPYAEVITDNHDLKFYQCSYNWWDHSLAIGEILFLAWGIKVCYNVRNAESLFNEARLISYAIYNIAAVNITMIAIHLFIFPRAGPDIKYLLGFLRTQLSTSVTVFLVFGPKVIRVLRGQGDQWDSRARARGVTASFSLNGIGLVPEETTDLYQENEELKEEIQKLAARIEFMKIVHMEMHNRHIKPKMGGYFSTHGHGHGHPSAGQSPIAKSSTASFILKQTAVERGATAAAAAAVEDSTFPSGSLHRARRSEMLRERKAEREREREKERNKEKEQKERPRSSGEKV
;
A
#
# COMPACT_ATOMS: atom_id res chain seq x y z
N MET A 1 -0.79 51.64 -9.62
CA MET A 1 -1.49 51.52 -10.91
C MET A 1 -0.60 50.66 -11.79
N GLY A 2 -0.91 49.45 -12.18
CA GLY A 2 -2.09 48.61 -12.02
C GLY A 2 -1.86 47.42 -12.94
N GLU A 3 -2.08 46.21 -12.40
CA GLU A 3 -2.69 45.06 -13.09
C GLU A 3 -2.02 44.48 -14.36
N SER A 4 -2.00 43.17 -14.62
CA SER A 4 -2.60 42.00 -13.98
C SER A 4 -1.94 40.76 -14.59
N TRP A 5 -1.49 39.81 -13.75
CA TRP A 5 -0.96 38.49 -14.15
C TRP A 5 -2.06 37.39 -14.11
N LEU A 6 -3.35 37.78 -14.12
CA LEU A 6 -4.49 36.85 -14.02
C LEU A 6 -4.97 36.25 -15.35
N SER A 7 -4.35 36.58 -16.49
CA SER A 7 -4.83 36.15 -17.82
C SER A 7 -4.27 34.81 -18.32
N VAL A 8 -3.29 34.21 -17.62
CA VAL A 8 -2.56 33.02 -18.13
C VAL A 8 -3.05 31.70 -17.51
N LEU A 9 -3.94 31.74 -16.52
CA LEU A 9 -4.37 30.55 -15.77
C LEU A 9 -5.79 30.04 -16.07
N LEU A 10 -6.48 30.57 -17.08
CA LEU A 10 -7.90 30.28 -17.33
C LEU A 10 -8.26 29.72 -18.73
N ALA A 11 -7.33 29.04 -19.41
CA ALA A 11 -7.59 28.43 -20.73
C ALA A 11 -7.18 26.95 -20.80
N ALA A 12 -7.57 26.13 -19.82
CA ALA A 12 -7.33 24.68 -19.86
C ALA A 12 -8.48 23.87 -19.26
N THR A 13 -9.71 24.16 -19.69
CA THR A 13 -10.86 23.25 -19.55
C THR A 13 -11.85 23.55 -20.67
N LEU A 14 -11.92 22.69 -21.70
CA LEU A 14 -13.06 22.39 -22.59
C LEU A 14 -12.59 22.08 -24.03
N THR A 15 -12.59 20.79 -24.40
CA THR A 15 -12.85 20.29 -25.77
C THR A 15 -12.91 18.75 -25.69
N THR A 16 -14.08 18.13 -25.50
CA THR A 16 -14.95 17.56 -26.55
C THR A 16 -14.25 16.56 -27.48
N MET A 17 -14.50 15.27 -27.24
CA MET A 17 -14.27 14.17 -28.18
C MET A 17 -15.22 14.31 -29.37
N THR A 18 -14.67 14.45 -30.57
CA THR A 18 -15.38 14.25 -31.84
C THR A 18 -14.76 13.07 -32.56
N MET A 19 -15.54 12.00 -32.70
CA MET A 19 -15.25 10.85 -33.56
C MET A 19 -15.20 11.29 -35.02
N THR A 20 -14.09 11.00 -35.70
CA THR A 20 -14.00 11.05 -37.16
C THR A 20 -14.28 9.66 -37.73
N ALA A 21 -15.46 9.52 -38.32
CA ALA A 21 -15.79 8.43 -39.22
C ALA A 21 -15.03 8.62 -40.54
N VAL A 22 -14.30 7.58 -40.98
CA VAL A 22 -13.73 7.52 -42.32
C VAL A 22 -14.66 6.66 -43.19
N THR A 23 -15.50 7.34 -43.96
CA THR A 23 -16.20 6.77 -45.12
C THR A 23 -15.26 6.82 -46.32
N LYS A 24 -15.01 5.68 -46.97
CA LYS A 24 -14.53 5.66 -48.35
C LYS A 24 -15.39 4.70 -49.16
N ALA A 25 -16.03 5.28 -50.17
CA ALA A 25 -17.02 4.69 -51.04
C ALA A 25 -16.42 3.75 -52.09
N ASP A 26 -17.30 2.88 -52.56
CA ASP A 26 -17.14 1.83 -53.56
C ASP A 26 -16.57 2.30 -54.91
N LEU A 27 -15.77 1.43 -55.52
CA LEU A 27 -15.63 1.37 -56.98
C LEU A 27 -15.93 -0.07 -57.43
N SER A 28 -16.93 -0.19 -58.30
CA SER A 28 -17.41 -1.42 -58.92
C SER A 28 -16.35 -2.12 -59.78
N SER A 29 -16.20 -3.43 -59.63
CA SER A 29 -15.78 -4.31 -60.73
C SER A 29 -16.44 -5.69 -60.62
N THR A 30 -16.93 -6.16 -61.76
CA THR A 30 -17.66 -7.40 -62.07
C THR A 30 -16.88 -8.68 -61.73
N PRO A 31 -17.53 -9.85 -61.60
CA PRO A 31 -17.07 -10.96 -60.78
C PRO A 31 -16.07 -11.87 -61.51
N SER A 32 -14.99 -12.20 -60.81
CA SER A 32 -14.18 -13.40 -61.04
C SER A 32 -14.38 -14.34 -59.84
N PRO A 33 -14.46 -15.67 -60.02
CA PRO A 33 -14.74 -16.58 -58.91
C PRO A 33 -13.52 -16.62 -57.97
N SER A 34 -13.68 -16.06 -56.77
CA SER A 34 -12.63 -16.01 -55.75
C SER A 34 -12.55 -17.33 -54.95
N PRO A 35 -11.35 -17.74 -54.49
CA PRO A 35 -11.11 -18.97 -53.72
C PRO A 35 -11.65 -18.94 -52.27
N SER A 36 -12.44 -17.93 -51.90
CA SER A 36 -13.02 -17.76 -50.57
C SER A 36 -14.22 -18.69 -50.32
N ILE A 37 -15.08 -18.89 -51.33
CA ILE A 37 -16.29 -19.74 -51.23
C ILE A 37 -15.88 -21.20 -50.95
N ALA A 38 -14.87 -21.70 -51.67
CA ALA A 38 -14.35 -23.05 -51.45
C ALA A 38 -13.72 -23.23 -50.06
N ARG A 39 -13.22 -22.17 -49.42
CA ARG A 39 -12.57 -22.24 -48.11
C ARG A 39 -13.61 -22.27 -46.98
N ASP A 40 -14.70 -21.54 -47.11
CA ASP A 40 -15.83 -21.55 -46.17
C ASP A 40 -16.60 -22.89 -46.24
N ASP A 41 -16.85 -23.41 -47.45
CA ASP A 41 -17.46 -24.74 -47.65
C ASP A 41 -16.65 -25.87 -47.00
N ILE A 42 -15.32 -25.80 -47.07
CA ILE A 42 -14.41 -26.78 -46.45
C ILE A 42 -14.45 -26.68 -44.91
N VAL A 43 -14.54 -25.48 -44.36
CA VAL A 43 -14.61 -25.26 -42.90
C VAL A 43 -15.94 -25.76 -42.34
N ASP A 44 -17.04 -25.51 -43.04
CA ASP A 44 -18.37 -25.97 -42.63
C ASP A 44 -18.53 -27.48 -42.77
N ALA A 45 -18.00 -28.09 -43.84
CA ALA A 45 -17.96 -29.55 -43.98
C ALA A 45 -17.14 -30.22 -42.86
N LYS A 46 -16.00 -29.63 -42.48
CA LYS A 46 -15.18 -30.13 -41.35
C LYS A 46 -15.93 -30.01 -40.03
N ARG A 47 -16.62 -28.89 -39.79
CA ARG A 47 -17.41 -28.66 -38.58
C ARG A 47 -18.59 -29.65 -38.49
N ALA A 48 -19.27 -29.91 -39.60
CA ALA A 48 -20.34 -30.91 -39.65
C ALA A 48 -19.84 -32.32 -39.32
N ALA A 49 -18.69 -32.73 -39.88
CA ALA A 49 -18.08 -34.02 -39.60
C ALA A 49 -17.66 -34.18 -38.11
N ILE A 50 -17.19 -33.08 -37.48
CA ILE A 50 -16.87 -33.06 -36.04
C ILE A 50 -18.13 -33.29 -35.19
N GLU A 51 -19.22 -32.57 -35.48
CA GLU A 51 -20.47 -32.70 -34.72
C GLU A 51 -21.06 -34.12 -34.87
N GLU A 52 -21.06 -34.66 -36.09
CA GLU A 52 -21.52 -36.03 -36.34
C GLU A 52 -20.66 -37.06 -35.58
N ALA A 53 -19.33 -36.89 -35.57
CA ALA A 53 -18.43 -37.75 -34.82
C ALA A 53 -18.70 -37.69 -33.30
N LEU A 54 -18.90 -36.49 -32.74
CA LEU A 54 -19.21 -36.29 -31.34
C LEU A 54 -20.57 -36.90 -30.94
N ASP A 55 -21.57 -36.85 -31.82
CA ASP A 55 -22.87 -37.48 -31.60
C ASP A 55 -22.77 -39.01 -31.58
N VAL A 56 -21.93 -39.62 -32.44
CA VAL A 56 -21.64 -41.07 -32.37
C VAL A 56 -20.93 -41.44 -31.07
N ILE A 57 -19.98 -40.61 -30.62
CA ILE A 57 -19.25 -40.81 -29.35
C ILE A 57 -20.20 -40.70 -28.15
N GLN A 58 -21.11 -39.73 -28.15
CA GLN A 58 -22.14 -39.60 -27.14
C GLN A 58 -23.08 -40.82 -27.14
N ALA A 59 -23.49 -41.30 -28.31
CA ALA A 59 -24.35 -42.47 -28.40
C ALA A 59 -23.67 -43.75 -27.88
N ALA A 60 -22.37 -43.93 -28.18
CA ALA A 60 -21.58 -45.04 -27.69
C ALA A 60 -21.41 -45.01 -26.16
N SER A 61 -21.06 -43.84 -25.59
CA SER A 61 -20.83 -43.68 -24.15
C SER A 61 -22.10 -43.80 -23.31
N THR A 62 -23.25 -43.39 -23.84
CA THR A 62 -24.57 -43.52 -23.19
C THR A 62 -25.21 -44.90 -23.39
N GLY A 63 -24.66 -45.73 -24.27
CA GLY A 63 -25.22 -47.05 -24.61
C GLY A 63 -26.47 -46.97 -25.49
N SER A 64 -26.74 -45.83 -26.13
CA SER A 64 -27.92 -45.60 -26.98
C SER A 64 -27.75 -46.10 -28.43
N LEU A 65 -26.59 -46.69 -28.78
CA LEU A 65 -26.35 -47.34 -30.07
C LEU A 65 -27.14 -48.65 -30.29
N GLY A 66 -28.09 -49.01 -29.43
CA GLY A 66 -28.78 -50.31 -29.43
C GLY A 66 -29.37 -50.71 -30.79
N GLU A 67 -30.10 -49.82 -31.46
CA GLU A 67 -30.70 -50.08 -32.77
C GLU A 67 -29.65 -50.26 -33.87
N VAL A 68 -28.65 -49.36 -33.90
CA VAL A 68 -27.53 -49.40 -34.85
C VAL A 68 -26.70 -50.68 -34.68
N CYS A 69 -26.51 -51.13 -33.44
CA CYS A 69 -25.80 -52.36 -33.14
C CYS A 69 -26.54 -53.61 -33.63
N VAL A 70 -27.86 -53.54 -33.80
CA VAL A 70 -28.68 -54.63 -34.34
C VAL A 70 -28.74 -54.58 -35.86
N SER A 71 -28.84 -53.39 -36.47
CA SER A 71 -29.01 -53.23 -37.92
C SER A 71 -27.71 -53.32 -38.73
N THR A 72 -26.57 -52.95 -38.15
CA THR A 72 -25.34 -52.62 -38.91
C THR A 72 -24.22 -53.66 -38.73
N ALA A 73 -24.58 -54.94 -38.66
CA ALA A 73 -23.65 -56.06 -38.43
C ALA A 73 -22.78 -55.93 -37.15
N GLY A 74 -23.21 -55.11 -36.18
CA GLY A 74 -22.62 -55.02 -34.84
C GLY A 74 -21.54 -53.95 -34.64
N PHE A 75 -21.42 -52.95 -35.52
CA PHE A 75 -20.44 -51.86 -35.36
C PHE A 75 -20.97 -50.49 -35.88
N LYS A 76 -20.31 -49.40 -35.46
CA LYS A 76 -20.56 -48.04 -35.97
C LYS A 76 -19.24 -47.27 -36.12
N SER A 77 -18.91 -46.85 -37.34
CA SER A 77 -17.72 -46.03 -37.63
C SER A 77 -17.97 -44.56 -37.40
N LEU A 78 -16.90 -43.81 -37.11
CA LEU A 78 -16.90 -42.36 -37.20
C LEU A 78 -16.99 -41.91 -38.67
N PRO A 79 -17.33 -40.63 -38.93
CA PRO A 79 -17.31 -40.05 -40.27
C PRO A 79 -15.90 -40.03 -40.88
N ALA A 80 -15.81 -40.10 -42.22
CA ALA A 80 -14.53 -40.17 -42.95
C ALA A 80 -13.61 -38.95 -42.78
N GLY A 81 -14.14 -37.83 -42.28
CA GLY A 81 -13.36 -36.64 -41.95
C GLY A 81 -12.52 -36.75 -40.68
N VAL A 82 -12.77 -37.75 -39.81
CA VAL A 82 -12.04 -37.91 -38.54
C VAL A 82 -10.66 -38.52 -38.79
N THR A 83 -9.61 -37.77 -38.48
CA THR A 83 -8.23 -38.23 -38.62
C THR A 83 -7.59 -38.50 -37.26
N LEU A 84 -7.24 -39.75 -36.99
CA LEU A 84 -6.26 -40.08 -35.94
C LEU A 84 -4.85 -39.99 -36.51
N ASP A 85 -3.83 -39.82 -35.66
CA ASP A 85 -2.43 -39.96 -36.08
C ASP A 85 -2.05 -41.46 -36.06
N PRO A 86 -1.95 -42.13 -37.22
CA PRO A 86 -1.69 -43.57 -37.28
C PRO A 86 -0.29 -43.93 -36.79
N ARG A 87 0.64 -42.96 -36.68
CA ARG A 87 2.03 -43.18 -36.24
C ARG A 87 2.13 -43.72 -34.83
N ARG A 88 1.11 -43.50 -33.98
CA ARG A 88 1.02 -44.11 -32.64
C ARG A 88 1.10 -45.64 -32.68
N TYR A 89 0.63 -46.25 -33.75
CA TYR A 89 0.53 -47.70 -33.90
C TYR A 89 1.45 -48.24 -35.00
N ASP A 90 2.56 -47.54 -35.30
CA ASP A 90 3.53 -47.96 -36.30
C ASP A 90 4.12 -49.34 -36.02
N THR A 91 4.33 -49.71 -34.76
CA THR A 91 4.79 -51.05 -34.40
C THR A 91 3.82 -52.13 -34.89
N ALA A 92 2.52 -51.88 -34.76
CA ALA A 92 1.48 -52.80 -35.20
C ALA A 92 1.44 -52.87 -36.73
N ARG A 93 1.54 -51.71 -37.40
CA ARG A 93 1.65 -51.62 -38.87
C ARG A 93 2.85 -52.38 -39.42
N GLN A 94 4.05 -52.10 -38.91
CA GLN A 94 5.30 -52.70 -39.37
C GLN A 94 5.30 -54.22 -39.19
N LYS A 95 4.72 -54.72 -38.09
CA LYS A 95 4.59 -56.16 -37.84
C LYS A 95 3.61 -56.81 -38.82
N ALA A 96 2.47 -56.17 -39.10
CA ALA A 96 1.53 -56.66 -40.11
C ALA A 96 2.14 -56.62 -41.53
N ASP A 97 2.88 -55.57 -41.87
CA ASP A 97 3.61 -55.46 -43.14
C ASP A 97 4.68 -56.56 -43.27
N MET A 98 5.39 -56.87 -42.18
CA MET A 98 6.37 -57.96 -42.13
C MET A 98 5.70 -59.33 -42.31
N THR A 99 4.57 -59.58 -41.62
CA THR A 99 3.79 -60.82 -41.80
C THR A 99 3.27 -60.95 -43.24
N ALA A 100 2.83 -59.85 -43.85
CA ALA A 100 2.44 -59.81 -45.25
C ALA A 100 3.60 -60.18 -46.19
N MET A 101 4.81 -59.67 -45.93
CA MET A 101 5.99 -60.03 -46.71
C MET A 101 6.41 -61.49 -46.52
N MET A 102 6.31 -62.02 -45.30
CA MET A 102 6.58 -63.44 -45.03
C MET A 102 5.60 -64.34 -45.79
N LEU A 103 4.30 -64.01 -45.78
CA LEU A 103 3.28 -64.71 -46.53
C LEU A 103 3.50 -64.63 -48.04
N GLN A 104 3.92 -63.46 -48.54
CA GLN A 104 4.26 -63.28 -49.95
C GLN A 104 5.44 -64.17 -50.40
N ASN A 105 6.45 -64.37 -49.54
CA ASN A 105 7.66 -65.12 -49.87
C ASN A 105 7.55 -66.64 -49.65
N LEU A 106 6.62 -67.10 -48.79
CA LEU A 106 6.40 -68.52 -48.49
C LEU A 106 5.55 -69.19 -49.60
N GLY A 107 6.16 -69.35 -50.78
CA GLY A 107 5.57 -70.07 -51.90
C GLY A 107 5.42 -71.58 -51.64
N ALA A 108 4.22 -72.11 -51.93
CA ALA A 108 3.87 -73.53 -52.07
C ALA A 108 4.23 -74.48 -50.89
N THR A 109 3.48 -74.39 -49.79
CA THR A 109 3.32 -75.51 -48.84
C THR A 109 2.01 -76.27 -49.10
N GLU A 110 1.99 -77.59 -48.84
CA GLU A 110 0.79 -78.44 -48.90
C GLU A 110 -0.38 -77.83 -48.11
N ALA A 111 -1.63 -78.04 -48.56
CA ALA A 111 -2.82 -77.39 -47.99
C ALA A 111 -2.95 -77.55 -46.45
N MET A 112 -2.51 -78.68 -45.90
CA MET A 112 -2.53 -78.95 -44.45
C MET A 112 -1.46 -78.15 -43.69
N ARG A 113 -0.26 -78.00 -44.26
CA ARG A 113 0.85 -77.21 -43.70
C ARG A 113 0.57 -75.70 -43.82
N ARG A 114 -0.21 -75.28 -44.82
CA ARG A 114 -0.64 -73.89 -45.01
C ARG A 114 -1.61 -73.41 -43.91
N ASN A 115 -2.59 -74.21 -43.50
CA ASN A 115 -3.49 -73.84 -42.40
C ASN A 115 -2.74 -73.68 -41.07
N ALA A 116 -1.80 -74.59 -40.77
CA ALA A 116 -0.95 -74.48 -39.57
C ALA A 116 -0.03 -73.26 -39.61
N LEU A 117 0.50 -72.92 -40.80
CA LEU A 117 1.30 -71.71 -41.00
C LEU A 117 0.49 -70.43 -40.80
N LEU A 118 -0.71 -70.34 -41.37
CA LEU A 118 -1.61 -69.19 -41.19
C LEU A 118 -1.99 -69.01 -39.72
N ASP A 119 -2.25 -70.11 -39.01
CA ASP A 119 -2.54 -70.09 -37.58
C ASP A 119 -1.36 -69.57 -36.75
N ALA A 120 -0.15 -70.10 -37.00
CA ALA A 120 1.08 -69.67 -36.32
C ALA A 120 1.40 -68.19 -36.58
N LEU A 121 1.27 -67.72 -37.82
CA LEU A 121 1.53 -66.32 -38.18
C LEU A 121 0.47 -65.38 -37.57
N THR A 122 -0.81 -65.77 -37.59
CA THR A 122 -1.88 -64.97 -36.97
C THR A 122 -1.69 -64.88 -35.46
N LYS A 123 -1.33 -66.00 -34.82
CA LYS A 123 -1.03 -66.06 -33.38
C LYS A 123 0.19 -65.21 -33.03
N SER A 124 1.26 -65.32 -33.80
CA SER A 124 2.48 -64.52 -33.61
C SER A 124 2.19 -63.02 -33.76
N LEU A 125 1.45 -62.63 -34.79
CA LEU A 125 1.07 -61.23 -35.03
C LEU A 125 0.25 -60.68 -33.85
N LEU A 126 -0.80 -61.38 -33.42
CA LEU A 126 -1.66 -60.97 -32.31
C LEU A 126 -0.93 -60.92 -30.96
N VAL A 127 0.02 -61.83 -30.72
CA VAL A 127 0.77 -61.84 -29.46
C VAL A 127 1.85 -60.76 -29.43
N SER A 128 2.39 -60.40 -30.60
CA SER A 128 3.49 -59.46 -30.73
C SER A 128 3.13 -57.99 -30.49
N VAL A 129 1.85 -57.62 -30.43
CA VAL A 129 1.37 -56.24 -30.25
C VAL A 129 0.48 -56.20 -29.00
N ASP A 130 0.84 -55.37 -28.01
CA ASP A 130 0.19 -55.36 -26.71
C ASP A 130 -1.27 -54.88 -26.76
N ASP A 131 -1.54 -53.89 -27.60
CA ASP A 131 -2.87 -53.30 -27.79
C ASP A 131 -3.74 -54.06 -28.82
N ALA A 132 -3.23 -55.14 -29.42
CA ALA A 132 -3.98 -55.91 -30.41
C ALA A 132 -5.05 -56.79 -29.74
N VAL A 133 -6.29 -56.66 -30.22
CA VAL A 133 -7.46 -57.39 -29.69
C VAL A 133 -7.80 -58.58 -30.58
N GLU A 134 -7.76 -58.38 -31.90
CA GLU A 134 -8.09 -59.41 -32.87
C GLU A 134 -7.11 -59.39 -34.04
N ALA A 135 -6.76 -60.56 -34.55
CA ALA A 135 -6.00 -60.69 -35.79
C ALA A 135 -6.65 -61.75 -36.68
N ARG A 136 -6.66 -61.48 -37.97
CA ARG A 136 -7.29 -62.34 -38.97
C ARG A 136 -6.45 -62.41 -40.24
N VAL A 137 -6.30 -63.62 -40.76
CA VAL A 137 -5.67 -63.90 -42.06
C VAL A 137 -6.62 -64.75 -42.89
N ILE A 138 -6.98 -64.25 -44.06
CA ILE A 138 -7.99 -64.82 -44.94
C ILE A 138 -7.36 -65.08 -46.31
N ALA A 139 -7.39 -66.34 -46.75
CA ALA A 139 -7.04 -66.70 -48.11
C ALA A 139 -8.30 -66.69 -48.98
N LEU A 140 -8.30 -65.88 -50.02
CA LEU A 140 -9.39 -65.69 -50.97
C LEU A 140 -8.99 -66.24 -52.34
N ASN A 141 -9.97 -66.77 -53.06
CA ASN A 141 -9.79 -67.03 -54.48
C ASN A 141 -9.71 -65.70 -55.25
N ALA A 142 -8.68 -65.55 -56.08
CA ALA A 142 -8.40 -64.32 -56.81
C ALA A 142 -9.49 -63.93 -57.80
N THR A 143 -10.19 -64.91 -58.39
CA THR A 143 -11.22 -64.68 -59.42
C THR A 143 -12.61 -64.58 -58.81
N THR A 144 -12.97 -65.49 -57.88
CA THR A 144 -14.32 -65.56 -57.32
C THR A 144 -14.51 -64.74 -56.04
N GLY A 145 -13.43 -64.34 -55.37
CA GLY A 145 -13.47 -63.63 -54.09
C GLY A 145 -14.01 -64.45 -52.92
N THR A 146 -14.16 -65.77 -53.09
CA THR A 146 -14.65 -66.68 -52.05
C THR A 146 -13.52 -67.08 -51.09
N VAL A 147 -13.85 -67.24 -49.80
CA VAL A 147 -12.92 -67.71 -48.78
C VAL A 147 -12.49 -69.15 -49.06
N ILE A 148 -11.19 -69.38 -49.14
CA ILE A 148 -10.57 -70.70 -49.22
C ILE A 148 -10.31 -71.22 -47.81
N THR A 149 -9.68 -70.39 -46.97
CA THR A 149 -9.41 -70.66 -45.56
C THR A 149 -9.31 -69.34 -44.81
N ALA A 150 -9.65 -69.34 -43.54
CA ALA A 150 -9.58 -68.17 -42.67
C ALA A 150 -9.17 -68.57 -41.26
N VAL A 151 -8.23 -67.80 -40.71
CA VAL A 151 -7.85 -67.85 -39.31
C VAL A 151 -8.27 -66.53 -38.68
N TRP A 152 -9.02 -66.58 -37.59
CA TRP A 152 -9.42 -65.42 -36.82
C TRP A 152 -9.22 -65.72 -35.33
N LEU A 153 -8.31 -64.99 -34.71
CA LEU A 153 -7.96 -65.12 -33.30
C LEU A 153 -8.31 -63.83 -32.55
N LYS A 154 -8.75 -63.97 -31.30
CA LYS A 154 -8.96 -62.86 -30.36
C LYS A 154 -8.15 -63.06 -29.08
N ARG A 155 -7.72 -61.95 -28.49
CA ARG A 155 -6.96 -61.88 -27.23
C ARG A 155 -7.44 -60.65 -26.45
N SER A 156 -7.46 -60.76 -25.12
CA SER A 156 -7.62 -59.58 -24.27
C SER A 156 -6.30 -58.79 -24.24
N PRO A 157 -6.30 -57.46 -24.48
CA PRO A 157 -5.09 -56.64 -24.42
C PRO A 157 -4.30 -56.86 -23.14
N GLY A 158 -2.98 -57.01 -23.25
CA GLY A 158 -2.07 -57.27 -22.11
C GLY A 158 -2.19 -58.65 -21.45
N SER A 159 -3.09 -59.54 -21.87
CA SER A 159 -3.23 -60.89 -21.29
C SER A 159 -2.15 -61.85 -21.81
N VAL A 160 -1.43 -62.55 -20.94
CA VAL A 160 -0.44 -63.58 -21.33
C VAL A 160 -1.11 -64.90 -21.78
N GLY A 161 -2.44 -64.98 -21.75
CA GLY A 161 -3.20 -66.18 -22.12
C GLY A 161 -3.14 -66.53 -23.61
N GLU A 162 -3.42 -67.80 -23.92
CA GLU A 162 -3.45 -68.28 -25.30
C GLU A 162 -4.61 -67.65 -26.09
N PRO A 163 -4.38 -67.14 -27.33
CA PRO A 163 -5.43 -66.58 -28.15
C PRO A 163 -6.55 -67.58 -28.43
N SER A 164 -7.79 -67.11 -28.40
CA SER A 164 -8.97 -67.94 -28.66
C SER A 164 -9.46 -67.76 -30.09
N LYS A 165 -9.89 -68.84 -30.73
CA LYS A 165 -10.44 -68.81 -32.09
C LYS A 165 -11.82 -68.14 -32.08
N VAL A 166 -12.06 -67.26 -33.05
CA VAL A 166 -13.35 -66.58 -33.22
C VAL A 166 -14.15 -67.32 -34.28
N GLU A 167 -15.29 -67.89 -33.89
CA GLU A 167 -16.26 -68.42 -34.83
C GLU A 167 -17.07 -67.25 -35.43
N SER A 168 -16.97 -67.08 -36.74
CA SER A 168 -17.69 -66.03 -37.48
C SER A 168 -18.37 -66.61 -38.72
N HIS A 169 -19.68 -66.42 -38.82
CA HIS A 169 -20.47 -66.80 -39.99
C HIS A 169 -20.13 -65.96 -41.23
N ALA A 170 -19.47 -64.81 -41.05
CA ALA A 170 -19.14 -63.88 -42.13
C ALA A 170 -17.88 -64.29 -42.94
N VAL A 171 -17.07 -65.24 -42.44
CA VAL A 171 -15.78 -65.61 -43.05
C VAL A 171 -15.59 -67.13 -43.10
N GLN A 172 -16.63 -67.86 -43.52
CA GLN A 172 -16.56 -69.33 -43.65
C GLN A 172 -16.02 -69.75 -45.03
N PRO A 173 -15.29 -70.88 -45.13
CA PRO A 173 -14.87 -71.43 -46.43
C PRO A 173 -16.05 -71.55 -47.41
N GLY A 174 -15.88 -71.08 -48.64
CA GLY A 174 -16.91 -71.04 -49.69
C GLY A 174 -17.80 -69.78 -49.69
N SER A 175 -17.85 -69.02 -48.59
CA SER A 175 -18.60 -67.76 -48.53
C SER A 175 -17.81 -66.59 -49.13
N ARG A 176 -18.50 -65.50 -49.50
CA ARG A 176 -17.87 -64.21 -49.84
C ARG A 176 -17.94 -63.29 -48.62
N PRO A 177 -16.83 -62.71 -48.14
CA PRO A 177 -16.88 -61.79 -47.01
C PRO A 177 -17.69 -60.55 -47.36
N ASP A 178 -18.50 -60.08 -46.42
CA ASP A 178 -19.36 -58.92 -46.62
C ASP A 178 -18.50 -57.63 -46.78
N PRO A 179 -18.65 -56.90 -47.90
CA PRO A 179 -18.01 -55.59 -48.08
C PRO A 179 -18.44 -54.54 -47.05
N SER A 180 -19.51 -54.74 -46.30
CA SER A 180 -19.94 -53.81 -45.24
C SER A 180 -18.97 -53.77 -44.05
N LEU A 181 -18.16 -54.83 -43.85
CA LEU A 181 -17.22 -54.93 -42.74
C LEU A 181 -16.21 -53.76 -42.75
N PRO A 182 -15.93 -53.13 -41.59
CA PRO A 182 -15.17 -51.88 -41.53
C PRO A 182 -13.71 -52.09 -41.95
N TRP A 183 -13.19 -53.29 -41.74
CA TRP A 183 -11.81 -53.68 -42.01
C TRP A 183 -11.64 -54.43 -43.34
N PHE A 184 -12.70 -54.78 -44.08
CA PHE A 184 -12.58 -55.58 -45.30
C PHE A 184 -12.93 -54.78 -46.56
N GLU A 185 -12.17 -54.99 -47.64
CA GLU A 185 -12.50 -54.46 -48.97
C GLU A 185 -11.99 -55.40 -50.07
N ASN A 186 -12.78 -55.59 -51.12
CA ASN A 186 -12.40 -56.47 -52.22
C ASN A 186 -11.53 -55.73 -53.23
N ALA A 187 -10.26 -56.10 -53.32
CA ALA A 187 -9.29 -55.48 -54.21
C ALA A 187 -9.56 -55.67 -55.72
N GLY A 188 -10.54 -56.50 -56.11
CA GLY A 188 -10.95 -56.65 -57.51
C GLY A 188 -11.92 -55.58 -58.04
N GLY A 189 -12.51 -54.76 -57.17
CA GLY A 189 -13.59 -53.82 -57.53
C GLY A 189 -13.15 -52.38 -57.79
N SER A 190 -11.92 -52.00 -57.48
CA SER A 190 -11.45 -50.61 -57.60
C SER A 190 -10.00 -50.56 -58.07
N ALA A 191 -9.79 -50.01 -59.27
CA ALA A 191 -8.46 -49.78 -59.87
C ALA A 191 -7.63 -48.70 -59.14
N GLY A 192 -8.18 -48.13 -58.06
CA GLY A 192 -7.47 -47.29 -57.09
C GLY A 192 -7.98 -47.61 -55.69
N LEU A 193 -7.07 -47.94 -54.79
CA LEU A 193 -7.34 -48.30 -53.39
C LEU A 193 -7.75 -47.06 -52.56
N ARG A 194 -8.93 -46.52 -52.83
CA ARG A 194 -9.57 -45.41 -52.09
C ARG A 194 -11.01 -45.79 -51.76
N SER A 195 -11.18 -46.66 -50.76
CA SER A 195 -12.51 -46.92 -50.17
C SER A 195 -12.78 -45.90 -49.07
N PRO A 196 -14.00 -45.35 -48.95
CA PRO A 196 -14.35 -44.34 -47.95
C PRO A 196 -14.32 -44.86 -46.50
N LYS A 197 -14.14 -46.17 -46.30
CA LYS A 197 -14.00 -46.80 -44.97
C LYS A 197 -12.58 -46.69 -44.39
N PHE A 198 -11.59 -46.36 -45.22
CA PHE A 198 -10.21 -46.24 -44.80
C PHE A 198 -9.73 -44.79 -44.79
N MET A 199 -8.87 -44.50 -43.82
CA MET A 199 -8.15 -43.25 -43.75
C MET A 199 -7.15 -43.15 -44.91
N GLN A 200 -6.98 -41.95 -45.44
CA GLN A 200 -5.95 -41.69 -46.45
C GLN A 200 -4.57 -41.77 -45.80
N SER A 201 -3.61 -42.42 -46.47
CA SER A 201 -2.22 -42.46 -46.02
C SER A 201 -1.63 -41.04 -45.97
N PRO A 202 -0.78 -40.72 -44.98
CA PRO A 202 -0.09 -39.44 -44.94
C PRO A 202 0.71 -39.19 -46.24
N PRO A 203 0.79 -37.94 -46.74
CA PRO A 203 1.35 -37.64 -48.06
C PRO A 203 2.84 -37.99 -48.26
N ILE A 204 3.56 -38.32 -47.18
CA ILE A 204 5.00 -38.62 -47.17
C ILE A 204 5.27 -40.12 -46.96
N GLU A 205 4.27 -40.90 -46.55
CA GLU A 205 4.44 -42.32 -46.19
C GLU A 205 3.57 -43.23 -47.07
N SER A 206 4.20 -44.18 -47.76
CA SER A 206 3.49 -45.22 -48.53
C SER A 206 3.34 -46.48 -47.70
N TYR A 207 2.13 -46.73 -47.19
CA TYR A 207 1.80 -47.97 -46.49
C TYR A 207 1.46 -49.08 -47.48
N ARG A 208 1.77 -50.34 -47.14
CA ARG A 208 1.30 -51.51 -47.92
C ARG A 208 -0.20 -51.76 -47.76
N GLY A 209 -0.81 -51.16 -46.73
CA GLY A 209 -2.21 -51.34 -46.38
C GLY A 209 -2.92 -50.10 -45.84
N TRP A 210 -4.16 -50.37 -45.46
CA TRP A 210 -5.28 -49.57 -44.97
C TRP A 210 -5.37 -49.36 -43.47
N TRP A 211 -5.33 -48.14 -42.92
CA TRP A 211 -5.93 -47.88 -41.61
C TRP A 211 -7.43 -47.60 -41.76
N THR A 212 -8.28 -48.26 -40.98
CA THR A 212 -9.72 -47.93 -40.96
C THR A 212 -9.96 -46.61 -40.27
N ILE A 213 -11.10 -45.97 -40.57
CA ILE A 213 -11.63 -44.94 -39.68
C ILE A 213 -11.98 -45.60 -38.34
N PRO A 214 -11.79 -44.94 -37.18
CA PRO A 214 -12.15 -45.50 -35.88
C PRO A 214 -13.61 -45.94 -35.84
N TYR A 215 -13.87 -47.10 -35.26
CA TYR A 215 -15.21 -47.63 -35.13
C TYR A 215 -15.45 -48.26 -33.77
N PHE A 216 -16.69 -48.17 -33.30
CA PHE A 216 -17.13 -48.81 -32.07
C PHE A 216 -17.68 -50.20 -32.37
N SER A 217 -17.12 -51.23 -31.76
CA SER A 217 -17.63 -52.60 -31.83
C SER A 217 -18.64 -52.83 -30.72
N CYS A 218 -19.89 -53.11 -31.09
CA CYS A 218 -20.98 -53.33 -30.14
C CYS A 218 -20.82 -54.64 -29.36
N LYS A 219 -20.21 -55.65 -29.99
CA LYS A 219 -19.97 -56.97 -29.39
C LYS A 219 -18.94 -56.91 -28.26
N SER A 220 -17.83 -56.20 -28.49
CA SER A 220 -16.77 -56.05 -27.48
C SER A 220 -16.96 -54.82 -26.58
N ARG A 221 -17.83 -53.88 -26.97
CA ARG A 221 -18.03 -52.55 -26.35
C ARG A 221 -16.74 -51.74 -26.27
N ARG A 222 -16.01 -51.69 -27.39
CA ARG A 222 -14.69 -51.06 -27.48
C ARG A 222 -14.55 -50.25 -28.76
N TRP A 223 -13.81 -49.16 -28.67
CA TRP A 223 -13.30 -48.45 -29.83
C TRP A 223 -12.10 -49.19 -30.41
N LEU A 224 -12.12 -49.39 -31.72
CA LEU A 224 -11.09 -50.10 -32.46
C LEU A 224 -10.64 -49.29 -33.67
N ILE A 225 -9.38 -49.49 -34.05
CA ILE A 225 -8.86 -49.16 -35.37
C ILE A 225 -8.21 -50.41 -35.96
N SER A 226 -8.41 -50.67 -37.24
CA SER A 226 -7.87 -51.86 -37.90
C SER A 226 -6.85 -51.49 -38.97
N TYR A 227 -5.73 -52.20 -39.00
CA TYR A 227 -4.79 -52.14 -40.13
C TYR A 227 -5.00 -53.34 -41.03
N SER A 228 -5.20 -53.08 -42.33
CA SER A 228 -5.62 -54.07 -43.32
C SER A 228 -4.68 -54.10 -44.51
N VAL A 229 -4.05 -55.23 -44.78
CA VAL A 229 -3.07 -55.42 -45.86
C VAL A 229 -3.56 -56.47 -46.83
N ASN A 230 -3.53 -56.13 -48.12
CA ASN A 230 -3.79 -57.09 -49.19
C ASN A 230 -2.46 -57.64 -49.72
N VAL A 231 -2.27 -58.95 -49.61
CA VAL A 231 -1.06 -59.67 -50.03
C VAL A 231 -1.31 -60.27 -51.41
N LYS A 232 -0.59 -59.76 -52.40
CA LYS A 232 -0.58 -60.31 -53.76
C LYS A 232 0.39 -61.49 -53.81
N SER A 233 -0.08 -62.63 -54.31
CA SER A 233 0.78 -63.79 -54.53
C SER A 233 1.83 -63.49 -55.62
N PRO A 234 3.08 -63.96 -55.48
CA PRO A 234 4.07 -63.86 -56.55
C PRO A 234 3.60 -64.61 -57.80
N ASP A 235 4.09 -64.21 -58.97
CA ASP A 235 3.63 -64.59 -60.32
C ASP A 235 3.55 -66.11 -60.63
N HIS A 236 3.91 -66.99 -59.69
CA HIS A 236 3.97 -68.45 -59.86
C HIS A 236 2.68 -69.19 -59.43
N ARG A 237 1.64 -68.50 -58.91
CA ARG A 237 0.25 -69.02 -58.82
C ARG A 237 -0.79 -67.92 -59.06
N PRO A 238 -1.32 -67.76 -60.28
CA PRO A 238 -2.47 -66.89 -60.51
C PRO A 238 -3.73 -67.58 -59.93
N GLY A 239 -4.17 -67.18 -58.73
CA GLY A 239 -5.43 -67.73 -58.19
C GLY A 239 -5.73 -67.54 -56.71
N VAL A 240 -4.75 -67.19 -55.86
CA VAL A 240 -4.99 -66.97 -54.42
C VAL A 240 -4.53 -65.57 -54.02
N ARG A 241 -5.36 -64.85 -53.26
CA ARG A 241 -5.04 -63.56 -52.64
C ARG A 241 -5.19 -63.71 -51.13
N GLU A 242 -4.22 -63.23 -50.37
CA GLU A 242 -4.30 -63.29 -48.91
C GLU A 242 -4.58 -61.90 -48.35
N PHE A 243 -5.37 -61.84 -47.29
CA PHE A 243 -5.82 -60.62 -46.67
C PHE A 243 -5.52 -60.70 -45.18
N ILE A 244 -4.78 -59.72 -44.67
CA ILE A 244 -4.43 -59.62 -43.26
C ILE A 244 -5.16 -58.42 -42.68
N SER A 245 -5.78 -58.60 -41.51
CA SER A 245 -6.29 -57.49 -40.72
C SER A 245 -5.98 -57.70 -39.25
N MET A 246 -5.64 -56.60 -38.57
CA MET A 246 -5.39 -56.59 -37.13
C MET A 246 -6.13 -55.42 -36.50
N ASP A 247 -6.87 -55.68 -35.44
CA ASP A 247 -7.64 -54.70 -34.68
C ASP A 247 -6.89 -54.29 -33.42
N ILE A 248 -6.81 -52.99 -33.20
CA ILE A 248 -6.10 -52.36 -32.09
C ILE A 248 -7.10 -51.66 -31.17
N ASP A 249 -6.96 -51.88 -29.87
CA ASP A 249 -7.74 -51.20 -28.84
C ASP A 249 -7.33 -49.73 -28.73
N ILE A 250 -8.29 -48.82 -28.94
CA ILE A 250 -8.06 -47.37 -28.83
C ILE A 250 -8.90 -46.74 -27.70
N ASN A 251 -9.45 -47.54 -26.78
CA ASN A 251 -10.23 -47.03 -25.65
C ASN A 251 -9.44 -46.11 -24.71
N GLY A 252 -8.11 -46.23 -24.70
CA GLY A 252 -7.22 -45.35 -23.92
C GLY A 252 -7.07 -43.95 -24.50
N LEU A 253 -7.58 -43.67 -25.70
CA LEU A 253 -7.58 -42.33 -26.27
C LEU A 253 -8.63 -41.43 -25.61
N GLU A 254 -8.33 -40.13 -25.60
CA GLU A 254 -9.12 -39.12 -24.93
C GLU A 254 -9.64 -38.03 -25.89
N VAL A 255 -10.93 -37.75 -25.80
CA VAL A 255 -11.60 -36.67 -26.55
C VAL A 255 -11.49 -35.38 -25.74
N ASN A 256 -10.58 -34.49 -26.15
CA ASN A 256 -10.44 -33.15 -25.59
C ASN A 256 -10.97 -32.11 -26.57
N GLN A 257 -12.08 -31.45 -26.20
CA GLN A 257 -12.72 -30.42 -27.01
C GLN A 257 -12.21 -28.99 -26.73
N CYS A 258 -11.40 -28.79 -25.69
CA CYS A 258 -10.85 -27.48 -25.34
C CYS A 258 -9.77 -27.04 -26.33
N ASP A 259 -9.46 -25.75 -26.33
CA ASP A 259 -8.37 -25.18 -27.12
C ASP A 259 -7.03 -25.80 -26.73
N ALA A 260 -6.14 -25.94 -27.72
CA ALA A 260 -4.76 -26.32 -27.46
C ALA A 260 -4.11 -25.27 -26.54
N PRO A 261 -3.30 -25.67 -25.55
CA PRO A 261 -2.65 -24.71 -24.68
C PRO A 261 -1.75 -23.79 -25.50
N THR A 262 -2.05 -22.50 -25.52
CA THR A 262 -1.12 -21.47 -26.00
C THR A 262 0.14 -21.55 -25.14
N GLN A 263 1.29 -21.83 -25.75
CA GLN A 263 2.59 -21.77 -25.09
C GLN A 263 2.83 -20.34 -24.55
N ASN A 264 2.33 -20.07 -23.34
CA ASN A 264 2.74 -18.94 -22.54
C ASN A 264 4.04 -19.33 -21.87
N ARG A 265 5.09 -18.57 -22.19
CA ARG A 265 6.50 -18.93 -22.09
C ARG A 265 7.07 -19.06 -20.66
N ASN A 266 6.26 -19.10 -19.59
CA ASN A 266 6.74 -18.96 -18.22
C ASN A 266 6.15 -19.93 -17.17
N ASP A 267 5.58 -21.07 -17.56
CA ASP A 267 5.25 -22.13 -16.59
C ASP A 267 5.95 -23.43 -16.98
N GLU A 268 7.04 -23.77 -16.28
CA GLU A 268 7.76 -25.06 -16.38
C GLU A 268 6.96 -26.26 -15.82
N GLN A 269 5.63 -26.18 -15.85
CA GLN A 269 4.71 -27.22 -15.36
C GLN A 269 3.56 -27.50 -16.33
N LEU A 270 3.74 -27.18 -17.62
CA LEU A 270 2.81 -27.65 -18.63
C LEU A 270 3.27 -29.00 -19.16
N GLU A 271 2.73 -30.03 -18.52
CA GLU A 271 2.74 -31.43 -18.92
C GLU A 271 2.74 -31.57 -20.44
N ALA A 272 3.66 -32.40 -20.95
CA ALA A 272 3.63 -32.90 -22.30
C ALA A 272 2.18 -33.14 -22.72
N VAL A 273 1.73 -32.53 -23.83
CA VAL A 273 0.43 -32.83 -24.46
C VAL A 273 0.14 -34.29 -24.21
N SER A 274 -0.80 -34.57 -23.28
CA SER A 274 -1.03 -35.94 -22.78
C SER A 274 -1.09 -36.81 -24.02
N SER A 275 -0.14 -37.74 -24.12
CA SER A 275 0.14 -38.38 -25.40
C SER A 275 -1.11 -39.04 -25.95
N ASN A 276 -2.14 -39.32 -25.14
CA ASN A 276 -3.37 -40.02 -25.50
C ASN A 276 -4.52 -39.13 -26.01
N GLN A 277 -4.35 -37.80 -26.11
CA GLN A 277 -5.41 -36.92 -26.60
C GLN A 277 -5.56 -36.93 -28.13
N ILE A 278 -6.82 -36.87 -28.60
CA ILE A 278 -7.16 -36.81 -30.02
C ILE A 278 -7.21 -35.35 -30.48
N ALA A 279 -6.19 -34.91 -31.24
CA ALA A 279 -6.09 -33.53 -31.73
C ALA A 279 -7.26 -33.08 -32.62
N PHE A 280 -7.96 -34.02 -33.28
CA PHE A 280 -9.06 -33.73 -34.18
C PHE A 280 -10.23 -32.96 -33.52
N PHE A 281 -10.44 -33.15 -32.22
CA PHE A 281 -11.55 -32.53 -31.49
C PHE A 281 -11.19 -31.21 -30.80
N GLN A 282 -9.93 -30.77 -30.84
CA GLN A 282 -9.50 -29.56 -30.14
C GLN A 282 -10.19 -28.30 -30.69
N GLY A 283 -10.53 -27.37 -29.79
CA GLY A 283 -11.19 -26.11 -30.14
C GLY A 283 -12.65 -26.26 -30.63
N THR A 284 -13.32 -27.35 -30.26
CA THR A 284 -14.71 -27.63 -30.68
C THR A 284 -15.74 -27.39 -29.57
N HIS A 285 -15.30 -26.99 -28.37
CA HIS A 285 -16.15 -26.71 -27.23
C HIS A 285 -17.18 -25.60 -27.49
N LYS A 286 -18.25 -25.57 -26.69
CA LYS A 286 -19.34 -24.58 -26.78
C LYS A 286 -19.32 -23.54 -25.66
N CYS A 287 -18.24 -23.44 -24.88
CA CYS A 287 -18.09 -22.37 -23.90
C CYS A 287 -18.11 -20.97 -24.54
N HIS A 288 -18.81 -20.02 -23.92
CA HIS A 288 -18.80 -18.60 -24.32
C HIS A 288 -17.38 -18.02 -24.17
N THR A 289 -16.78 -17.60 -25.27
CA THR A 289 -15.39 -17.10 -25.30
C THR A 289 -15.18 -15.84 -24.47
N ASP A 290 -16.22 -15.04 -24.28
CA ASP A 290 -16.11 -13.72 -23.67
C ASP A 290 -16.12 -13.78 -22.14
N THR A 291 -16.89 -14.73 -21.58
CA THR A 291 -17.13 -14.82 -20.13
C THR A 291 -16.56 -16.10 -19.50
N THR A 292 -16.33 -17.14 -20.29
CA THR A 292 -15.88 -18.47 -19.83
C THR A 292 -14.60 -18.94 -20.51
N GLN A 293 -13.98 -19.98 -19.94
CA GLN A 293 -12.81 -20.67 -20.44
C GLN A 293 -13.03 -22.18 -20.33
N CYS A 294 -12.73 -22.92 -21.40
CA CYS A 294 -12.83 -24.37 -21.42
C CYS A 294 -11.71 -25.00 -20.58
N VAL A 295 -12.06 -25.92 -19.69
CA VAL A 295 -11.12 -26.74 -18.91
C VAL A 295 -11.47 -28.19 -19.12
N TYR A 296 -10.55 -28.96 -19.72
CA TYR A 296 -10.75 -30.38 -19.99
C TYR A 296 -10.88 -31.17 -18.68
N GLN A 297 -11.80 -32.13 -18.65
CA GLN A 297 -11.94 -33.08 -17.56
C GLN A 297 -11.50 -34.46 -18.01
N GLY A 298 -10.30 -34.87 -17.58
CA GLY A 298 -9.80 -36.22 -17.79
C GLY A 298 -10.70 -37.29 -17.13
N PRO A 299 -10.58 -38.56 -17.55
CA PRO A 299 -11.38 -39.66 -16.99
C PRO A 299 -11.21 -39.79 -15.47
N GLU A 300 -10.01 -39.59 -14.93
CA GLU A 300 -9.73 -39.66 -13.48
C GLU A 300 -10.50 -38.64 -12.63
N SER A 301 -10.82 -37.48 -13.21
CA SER A 301 -11.52 -36.40 -12.50
C SER A 301 -13.04 -36.59 -12.48
N ARG A 302 -13.59 -37.58 -13.19
CA ARG A 302 -15.05 -37.78 -13.30
C ARG A 302 -15.52 -38.90 -12.37
N VAL A 303 -16.68 -38.72 -11.74
CA VAL A 303 -17.30 -39.67 -10.78
C VAL A 303 -17.52 -41.08 -11.40
N ASN A 304 -17.64 -41.19 -12.72
CA ASN A 304 -17.78 -42.45 -13.47
C ASN A 304 -16.53 -42.81 -14.31
N GLY A 305 -15.35 -42.30 -13.94
CA GLY A 305 -14.09 -42.37 -14.69
C GLY A 305 -13.51 -43.75 -14.93
N ASN A 306 -13.86 -44.74 -14.10
CA ASN A 306 -13.24 -46.07 -14.12
C ASN A 306 -13.86 -47.03 -15.17
N ARG A 307 -14.71 -46.54 -16.07
CA ARG A 307 -15.30 -47.36 -17.14
C ARG A 307 -14.34 -47.46 -18.34
N VAL A 308 -14.30 -48.63 -18.96
CA VAL A 308 -13.58 -48.85 -20.23
C VAL A 308 -14.10 -47.86 -21.27
N GLY A 309 -13.21 -47.07 -21.87
CA GLY A 309 -13.56 -46.04 -22.85
C GLY A 309 -14.05 -44.72 -22.24
N ALA A 310 -13.86 -44.45 -20.94
CA ALA A 310 -14.27 -43.19 -20.30
C ALA A 310 -13.64 -41.92 -20.92
N GLY A 311 -12.53 -42.05 -21.65
CA GLY A 311 -11.90 -40.99 -22.44
C GLY A 311 -12.72 -40.57 -23.67
N TRP A 312 -13.60 -41.43 -24.18
CA TRP A 312 -14.45 -41.17 -25.33
C TRP A 312 -15.81 -40.59 -24.91
N ALA A 313 -15.84 -39.30 -24.57
CA ALA A 313 -17.06 -38.62 -24.16
C ALA A 313 -17.20 -37.22 -24.77
N LYS A 314 -18.39 -36.90 -25.28
CA LYS A 314 -18.79 -35.55 -25.68
C LYS A 314 -19.07 -34.69 -24.45
N GLY A 315 -18.64 -33.43 -24.46
CA GLY A 315 -18.85 -32.49 -23.36
C GLY A 315 -17.96 -32.76 -22.15
N ALA A 316 -16.83 -33.45 -22.34
CA ALA A 316 -15.85 -33.81 -21.30
C ALA A 316 -15.00 -32.61 -20.81
N TYR A 317 -15.65 -31.49 -20.51
CA TYR A 317 -15.00 -30.26 -20.07
C TYR A 317 -15.91 -29.48 -19.12
N ILE A 318 -15.37 -28.49 -18.41
CA ILE A 318 -16.14 -27.47 -17.70
C ILE A 318 -15.88 -26.12 -18.36
N CYS A 319 -16.94 -25.36 -18.61
CA CYS A 319 -16.85 -23.93 -18.94
C CYS A 319 -16.70 -23.13 -17.64
N LYS A 320 -15.46 -22.88 -17.25
CA LYS A 320 -15.11 -22.14 -16.04
C LYS A 320 -15.21 -20.63 -16.28
N CYS A 321 -15.75 -19.86 -15.33
CA CYS A 321 -15.79 -18.41 -15.48
C CYS A 321 -14.38 -17.81 -15.54
N ARG A 322 -14.18 -16.85 -16.45
CA ARG A 322 -12.92 -16.08 -16.55
C ARG A 322 -12.73 -15.21 -15.30
N GLN A 323 -11.50 -14.75 -15.08
CA GLN A 323 -11.23 -13.75 -14.04
C GLN A 323 -12.08 -12.49 -14.29
N GLY A 324 -12.63 -11.92 -13.22
CA GLY A 324 -13.60 -10.82 -13.30
C GLY A 324 -15.05 -11.26 -13.60
N PHE A 325 -15.33 -12.56 -13.66
CA PHE A 325 -16.69 -13.09 -13.83
C PHE A 325 -17.04 -14.17 -12.80
N TYR A 326 -18.33 -14.36 -12.52
CA TYR A 326 -18.86 -15.38 -11.63
C TYR A 326 -20.11 -16.08 -12.17
N SER A 327 -20.39 -17.28 -11.67
CA SER A 327 -21.59 -18.05 -12.01
C SER A 327 -22.72 -17.71 -11.05
N VAL A 328 -23.96 -17.63 -11.56
CA VAL A 328 -25.17 -17.40 -10.76
C VAL A 328 -25.36 -18.50 -9.71
N ASN A 329 -24.95 -19.73 -10.03
CA ASN A 329 -24.97 -20.84 -9.08
C ASN A 329 -23.70 -20.83 -8.23
N HIS A 330 -23.77 -20.17 -7.07
CA HIS A 330 -22.67 -19.97 -6.10
C HIS A 330 -21.92 -21.25 -5.66
N HIS A 331 -22.50 -22.43 -5.88
CA HIS A 331 -21.89 -23.71 -5.53
C HIS A 331 -21.00 -24.32 -6.63
N ARG A 332 -21.08 -23.85 -7.88
CA ARG A 332 -20.28 -24.40 -8.98
C ARG A 332 -19.43 -23.30 -9.65
N PRO A 333 -18.11 -23.50 -9.79
CA PRO A 333 -17.20 -22.51 -10.40
C PRO A 333 -17.33 -22.37 -11.93
N GLY A 334 -18.30 -23.04 -12.54
CA GLY A 334 -18.52 -23.08 -13.98
C GLY A 334 -19.68 -23.99 -14.34
N PHE A 335 -19.82 -24.27 -15.64
CA PHE A 335 -20.89 -25.09 -16.20
C PHE A 335 -20.34 -26.39 -16.79
N ASP A 336 -21.03 -27.51 -16.56
CA ASP A 336 -20.62 -28.81 -17.10
C ASP A 336 -20.82 -28.85 -18.62
N GLY A 337 -19.78 -29.26 -19.35
CA GLY A 337 -19.73 -29.22 -20.82
C GLY A 337 -20.85 -30.02 -21.47
N PHE A 338 -21.22 -31.18 -20.93
CA PHE A 338 -22.36 -31.97 -21.44
C PHE A 338 -23.67 -31.17 -21.45
N LEU A 339 -23.94 -30.35 -20.43
CA LEU A 339 -25.13 -29.50 -20.36
C LEU A 339 -25.04 -28.36 -21.36
N VAL A 340 -23.86 -27.77 -21.52
CA VAL A 340 -23.61 -26.69 -22.47
C VAL A 340 -23.78 -27.18 -23.91
N GLU A 341 -23.28 -28.38 -24.24
CA GLU A 341 -23.46 -29.02 -25.55
C GLU A 341 -24.94 -29.29 -25.87
N ALA A 342 -25.71 -29.77 -24.87
CA ALA A 342 -27.14 -30.01 -25.02
C ALA A 342 -27.91 -28.71 -25.26
N ALA A 343 -27.67 -27.68 -24.42
CA ALA A 343 -28.31 -26.37 -24.56
C ALA A 343 -27.94 -25.69 -25.88
N TRP A 344 -26.69 -25.81 -26.33
CA TRP A 344 -26.25 -25.27 -27.62
C TRP A 344 -26.95 -25.95 -28.80
N LYS A 345 -27.17 -27.28 -28.73
CA LYS A 345 -27.93 -28.01 -29.75
C LYS A 345 -29.39 -27.55 -29.79
N GLU A 346 -30.03 -27.39 -28.63
CA GLU A 346 -31.41 -26.88 -28.55
C GLU A 346 -31.54 -25.45 -29.12
N MET A 347 -30.59 -24.57 -28.83
CA MET A 347 -30.55 -23.23 -29.40
C MET A 347 -30.41 -23.27 -30.92
N ARG A 348 -29.53 -24.11 -31.48
CA ARG A 348 -29.40 -24.27 -32.94
C ARG A 348 -30.65 -24.80 -33.61
N GLU A 349 -31.43 -25.60 -32.90
CA GLU A 349 -32.71 -26.12 -33.36
C GLU A 349 -33.88 -25.15 -33.09
N ASN A 350 -33.61 -23.92 -32.62
CA ASN A 350 -34.60 -22.92 -32.19
C ASN A 350 -35.63 -23.47 -31.18
N LYS A 351 -35.21 -24.38 -30.30
CA LYS A 351 -36.07 -24.96 -29.24
C LYS A 351 -36.02 -24.17 -27.94
N SER A 352 -34.85 -23.67 -27.55
CA SER A 352 -34.65 -22.95 -26.29
C SER A 352 -33.50 -21.94 -26.37
N ASP A 353 -33.64 -20.80 -25.70
CA ASP A 353 -32.57 -19.77 -25.58
C ASP A 353 -31.69 -19.99 -24.33
N SER A 354 -31.81 -21.16 -23.69
CA SER A 354 -31.13 -21.48 -22.42
C SER A 354 -29.61 -21.34 -22.51
N TYR A 355 -29.02 -21.59 -23.68
CA TYR A 355 -27.58 -21.45 -23.93
C TYR A 355 -27.06 -20.01 -23.72
N GLU A 356 -27.83 -19.01 -24.16
CA GLU A 356 -27.46 -17.60 -24.07
C GLU A 356 -27.75 -17.03 -22.66
N GLU A 357 -28.85 -17.43 -22.04
CA GLU A 357 -29.28 -16.86 -20.76
C GLU A 357 -28.61 -17.50 -19.54
N GLN A 358 -28.46 -18.83 -19.51
CA GLN A 358 -28.09 -19.55 -18.27
C GLN A 358 -26.61 -19.95 -18.21
N PHE A 359 -25.93 -20.09 -19.36
CA PHE A 359 -24.55 -20.57 -19.45
C PHE A 359 -23.52 -19.45 -19.63
N ARG A 360 -23.92 -18.20 -19.31
CA ARG A 360 -23.03 -17.04 -19.27
C ARG A 360 -22.66 -16.66 -17.83
N CYS A 361 -21.40 -16.27 -17.65
CA CYS A 361 -20.97 -15.74 -16.36
C CYS A 361 -21.24 -14.24 -16.28
N LEU A 362 -21.60 -13.76 -15.10
CA LEU A 362 -21.85 -12.35 -14.82
C LEU A 362 -20.55 -11.64 -14.44
N ARG A 363 -20.44 -10.35 -14.76
CA ARG A 363 -19.28 -9.54 -14.38
C ARG A 363 -19.26 -9.30 -12.87
N CYS A 364 -18.08 -9.41 -12.27
CA CYS A 364 -17.85 -9.01 -10.90
C CYS A 364 -18.01 -7.51 -10.72
N ALA A 365 -18.25 -7.09 -9.47
CA ALA A 365 -18.17 -5.69 -9.09
C ALA A 365 -16.78 -5.09 -9.42
N PRO A 366 -16.69 -3.79 -9.72
CA PRO A 366 -15.42 -3.13 -10.04
C PRO A 366 -14.39 -3.34 -8.92
N GLY A 367 -13.13 -3.60 -9.31
CA GLY A 367 -12.02 -3.86 -8.39
C GLY A 367 -11.90 -5.32 -7.90
N CYS A 368 -12.83 -6.20 -8.26
CA CYS A 368 -12.74 -7.64 -8.00
C CYS A 368 -11.97 -8.37 -9.13
N ALA A 369 -10.91 -9.10 -8.78
CA ALA A 369 -10.27 -10.03 -9.71
C ALA A 369 -11.00 -11.39 -9.78
N ARG A 370 -11.56 -11.83 -8.65
CA ARG A 370 -12.41 -13.02 -8.52
C ARG A 370 -13.53 -12.69 -7.54
N CYS A 371 -14.75 -13.10 -7.86
CA CYS A 371 -15.91 -12.92 -7.00
C CYS A 371 -16.75 -14.20 -7.01
N LYS A 372 -17.48 -14.43 -5.91
CA LYS A 372 -18.46 -15.52 -5.81
C LYS A 372 -19.87 -15.04 -6.15
N GLY A 373 -20.11 -13.73 -6.13
CA GLY A 373 -21.41 -13.10 -6.27
C GLY A 373 -21.29 -11.62 -6.63
N PRO A 374 -22.41 -10.85 -6.55
CA PRO A 374 -22.44 -9.41 -6.82
C PRO A 374 -21.81 -8.56 -5.70
N GLU A 375 -21.15 -9.17 -4.72
CA GLU A 375 -20.57 -8.48 -3.57
C GLU A 375 -19.47 -7.49 -4.01
N PRO A 376 -19.48 -6.25 -3.49
CA PRO A 376 -18.47 -5.27 -3.83
C PRO A 376 -17.12 -5.68 -3.24
N CYS A 377 -16.03 -5.51 -4.00
CA CYS A 377 -14.67 -5.67 -3.46
C CYS A 377 -14.06 -4.34 -3.02
N LEU A 378 -14.63 -3.20 -3.44
CA LEU A 378 -14.16 -1.87 -3.08
C LEU A 378 -15.03 -1.30 -1.97
N ALA A 379 -14.40 -0.68 -0.96
CA ALA A 379 -15.14 0.01 0.08
C ALA A 379 -15.88 1.22 -0.52
N THR A 380 -17.18 1.32 -0.22
CA THR A 380 -18.01 2.45 -0.67
C THR A 380 -17.74 3.68 0.18
N TYR A 381 -17.51 4.83 -0.45
CA TYR A 381 -17.33 6.10 0.24
C TYR A 381 -18.66 6.82 0.44
N ASN A 382 -18.97 7.23 1.67
CA ASN A 382 -20.12 8.11 1.92
C ASN A 382 -19.77 9.57 1.60
N TRP A 383 -19.91 9.94 0.32
CA TRP A 383 -19.57 11.28 -0.19
C TRP A 383 -20.28 12.42 0.56
N PRO A 384 -21.60 12.37 0.84
CA PRO A 384 -22.28 13.42 1.59
C PRO A 384 -21.67 13.68 2.98
N PHE A 385 -21.31 12.60 3.69
CA PHE A 385 -20.67 12.69 5.00
C PHE A 385 -19.30 13.38 4.92
N ARG A 386 -18.45 12.96 3.97
CA ARG A 386 -17.11 13.57 3.77
C ARG A 386 -17.18 15.03 3.36
N ILE A 387 -18.07 15.37 2.42
CA ILE A 387 -18.26 16.74 1.95
C ILE A 387 -18.67 17.66 3.11
N SER A 388 -19.54 17.18 4.00
CA SER A 388 -19.96 17.94 5.18
C SER A 388 -18.79 18.27 6.11
N LEU A 389 -17.92 17.29 6.41
CA LEU A 389 -16.73 17.50 7.23
C LEU A 389 -15.70 18.42 6.56
N LEU A 390 -15.50 18.26 5.25
CA LEU A 390 -14.62 19.13 4.46
C LEU A 390 -15.09 20.58 4.49
N ALA A 391 -16.39 20.82 4.29
CA ALA A 391 -16.97 22.15 4.30
C ALA A 391 -16.71 22.88 5.63
N VAL A 392 -16.86 22.18 6.77
CA VAL A 392 -16.54 22.73 8.09
C VAL A 392 -15.05 23.05 8.21
N SER A 393 -14.15 22.17 7.73
CA SER A 393 -12.70 22.43 7.77
C SER A 393 -12.30 23.64 6.92
N ILE A 394 -12.84 23.77 5.71
CA ILE A 394 -12.60 24.91 4.82
C ILE A 394 -13.13 26.21 5.44
N PHE A 395 -14.32 26.17 6.05
CA PHE A 395 -14.88 27.31 6.77
C PHE A 395 -13.95 27.76 7.91
N CYS A 396 -13.43 26.82 8.70
CA CYS A 396 -12.44 27.11 9.75
C CYS A 396 -11.15 27.71 9.17
N ALA A 397 -10.62 27.16 8.07
CA ALA A 397 -9.44 27.68 7.39
C ALA A 397 -9.66 29.14 6.93
N PHE A 398 -10.78 29.41 6.26
CA PHE A 398 -11.16 30.76 5.86
C PHE A 398 -11.30 31.69 7.07
N GLY A 399 -11.94 31.24 8.14
CA GLY A 399 -12.06 31.97 9.41
C GLY A 399 -10.70 32.35 10.00
N THR A 400 -9.69 31.47 9.93
CA THR A 400 -8.33 31.82 10.39
C THR A 400 -7.66 32.88 9.53
N ILE A 401 -7.87 32.88 8.21
CA ILE A 401 -7.36 33.92 7.30
C ILE A 401 -8.04 35.27 7.59
N VAL A 402 -9.35 35.27 7.79
CA VAL A 402 -10.10 36.47 8.20
C VAL A 402 -9.59 37.01 9.54
N LEU A 403 -9.30 36.14 10.51
CA LEU A 403 -8.69 36.54 11.78
C LEU A 403 -7.31 37.17 11.58
N VAL A 404 -6.47 36.66 10.66
CA VAL A 404 -5.19 37.29 10.32
C VAL A 404 -5.40 38.70 9.78
N ALA A 405 -6.33 38.89 8.84
CA ALA A 405 -6.64 40.19 8.26
C ALA A 405 -7.17 41.17 9.33
N TYR A 406 -8.10 40.72 10.17
CA TYR A 406 -8.64 41.47 11.31
C TYR A 406 -7.52 41.92 12.26
N MET A 407 -6.61 41.01 12.61
CA MET A 407 -5.47 41.32 13.47
C MET A 407 -4.50 42.30 12.82
N TYR A 408 -4.27 42.19 11.51
CA TYR A 408 -3.42 43.13 10.78
C TYR A 408 -4.01 44.54 10.78
N GLN A 409 -5.31 44.67 10.57
CA GLN A 409 -6.03 45.95 10.62
C GLN A 409 -5.97 46.58 12.02
N HIS A 410 -6.18 45.77 13.07
CA HIS A 410 -6.18 46.22 14.46
C HIS A 410 -4.82 46.12 15.16
N ARG A 411 -3.71 45.93 14.43
CA ARG A 411 -2.36 45.77 15.00
C ARG A 411 -1.86 46.95 15.85
N LYS A 412 -2.46 48.14 15.65
CA LYS A 412 -2.13 49.36 16.41
C LYS A 412 -2.72 49.33 17.84
N LEU A 413 -3.74 48.52 18.10
CA LEU A 413 -4.35 48.39 19.43
C LEU A 413 -3.35 47.78 20.41
N LYS A 414 -3.30 48.30 21.64
CA LYS A 414 -2.36 47.87 22.68
C LYS A 414 -2.40 46.36 22.92
N VAL A 415 -3.59 45.74 22.94
CA VAL A 415 -3.77 44.30 23.15
C VAL A 415 -2.99 43.45 22.12
N PHE A 416 -3.05 43.81 20.82
CA PHE A 416 -2.33 43.07 19.78
C PHE A 416 -0.86 43.49 19.67
N LYS A 417 -0.57 44.77 19.91
CA LYS A 417 0.78 45.34 19.86
C LYS A 417 1.72 44.71 20.90
N VAL A 418 1.24 44.50 22.12
CA VAL A 418 2.01 43.86 23.23
C VAL A 418 2.17 42.36 23.03
N ALA A 419 1.22 41.72 22.34
CA ALA A 419 1.19 40.27 22.17
C ALA A 419 2.07 39.74 21.01
N SER A 420 2.93 40.57 20.42
CA SER A 420 3.77 40.29 19.25
C SER A 420 2.96 39.79 18.03
N PRO A 421 2.40 40.70 17.21
CA PRO A 421 1.44 40.35 16.16
C PRO A 421 2.01 39.42 15.09
N ILE A 422 3.32 39.46 14.81
CA ILE A 422 3.99 38.61 13.83
C ILE A 422 3.88 37.12 14.23
N PHE A 423 4.18 36.78 15.49
CA PHE A 423 4.09 35.39 15.97
C PHE A 423 2.65 34.88 15.93
N LEU A 424 1.69 35.74 16.27
CA LEU A 424 0.27 35.39 16.21
C LEU A 424 -0.20 35.14 14.76
N SER A 425 0.25 35.94 13.80
CA SER A 425 -0.02 35.71 12.37
C SER A 425 0.59 34.41 11.88
N ILE A 426 1.83 34.08 12.27
CA ILE A 426 2.49 32.81 11.93
C ILE A 426 1.72 31.62 12.53
N THR A 427 1.27 31.71 13.78
CA THR A 427 0.44 30.66 14.40
C THR A 427 -0.84 30.44 13.60
N LEU A 428 -1.58 31.49 13.24
CA LEU A 428 -2.81 31.35 12.44
C LEU A 428 -2.55 30.80 11.04
N LEU A 429 -1.44 31.17 10.40
CA LEU A 429 -1.05 30.59 9.11
C LEU A 429 -0.76 29.08 9.24
N GLY A 430 -0.07 28.66 10.30
CA GLY A 430 0.13 27.24 10.61
C GLY A 430 -1.20 26.51 10.85
N CYS A 431 -2.14 27.13 11.58
CA CYS A 431 -3.49 26.59 11.78
C CYS A 431 -4.26 26.45 10.45
N ALA A 432 -4.18 27.43 9.55
CA ALA A 432 -4.78 27.37 8.22
C ALA A 432 -4.21 26.21 7.40
N LEU A 433 -2.87 26.03 7.40
CA LEU A 433 -2.20 24.92 6.74
C LEU A 433 -2.64 23.56 7.30
N MET A 434 -2.87 23.45 8.62
CA MET A 434 -3.40 22.21 9.22
C MET A 434 -4.83 21.91 8.76
N TYR A 435 -5.71 22.91 8.62
CA TYR A 435 -7.07 22.69 8.11
C TYR A 435 -7.09 22.23 6.64
N LEU A 436 -6.10 22.63 5.84
CA LEU A 436 -5.94 22.18 4.45
C LEU A 436 -5.61 20.69 4.33
N GLU A 437 -5.20 20.01 5.40
CA GLU A 437 -5.03 18.56 5.44
C GLU A 437 -6.31 17.83 5.00
N MET A 438 -7.47 18.27 5.48
CA MET A 438 -8.77 17.66 5.13
C MET A 438 -9.11 17.81 3.65
N ALA A 439 -8.62 18.86 3.00
CA ALA A 439 -8.75 19.06 1.57
C ALA A 439 -7.76 18.21 0.78
N ALA A 440 -6.54 18.02 1.29
CA ALA A 440 -5.51 17.19 0.65
C ALA A 440 -5.87 15.69 0.62
N ILE A 441 -6.61 15.20 1.62
CA ILE A 441 -7.06 13.79 1.72
C ILE A 441 -8.43 13.52 1.07
N PHE A 442 -9.18 14.57 0.70
CA PHE A 442 -10.49 14.44 0.04
C PHE A 442 -10.49 13.83 -1.39
N PRO A 443 -9.55 14.19 -2.30
CA PRO A 443 -9.54 13.60 -3.64
C PRO A 443 -9.26 12.09 -3.60
N VAL A 444 -9.52 11.38 -4.71
CA VAL A 444 -9.09 9.98 -4.87
C VAL A 444 -7.61 9.90 -4.50
N LEU A 445 -7.30 9.00 -3.56
CA LEU A 445 -6.00 8.97 -2.91
C LEU A 445 -4.93 8.53 -3.90
N ASP A 446 -4.18 9.51 -4.39
CA ASP A 446 -3.05 9.33 -5.30
C ASP A 446 -1.74 9.74 -4.61
N MET A 447 -0.61 9.45 -5.24
CA MET A 447 0.73 9.78 -4.72
C MET A 447 0.82 11.27 -4.33
N TYR A 448 0.32 12.18 -5.18
CA TYR A 448 0.35 13.61 -4.92
C TYR A 448 -0.52 14.03 -3.73
N SER A 449 -1.72 13.44 -3.60
CA SER A 449 -2.61 13.69 -2.47
C SER A 449 -2.00 13.19 -1.15
N CYS A 450 -1.31 12.05 -1.18
CA CYS A 450 -0.57 11.53 -0.03
C CYS A 450 0.57 12.44 0.39
N ILE A 451 1.36 12.94 -0.58
CA ILE A 451 2.42 13.93 -0.31
C ILE A 451 1.82 15.17 0.33
N ALA A 452 0.81 15.77 -0.30
CA ALA A 452 0.16 16.98 0.17
C ALA A 452 -0.36 16.83 1.61
N THR A 453 -1.05 15.72 1.91
CA THR A 453 -1.62 15.44 3.22
C THR A 453 -0.56 15.42 4.33
N LYS A 454 0.56 14.69 4.12
CA LYS A 454 1.62 14.62 5.14
C LYS A 454 2.34 15.96 5.30
N TRP A 455 2.56 16.68 4.20
CA TRP A 455 3.15 18.02 4.21
C TRP A 455 2.29 19.02 4.98
N THR A 456 1.02 19.17 4.63
CA THR A 456 0.11 20.13 5.28
C THR A 456 -0.01 19.84 6.78
N ARG A 457 -0.08 18.56 7.16
CA ARG A 457 -0.15 18.14 8.57
C ARG A 457 1.11 18.52 9.35
N HIS A 458 2.27 18.06 8.90
CA HIS A 458 3.51 18.24 9.66
C HIS A 458 4.07 19.66 9.58
N MET A 459 3.98 20.32 8.42
CA MET A 459 4.38 21.72 8.30
C MET A 459 3.44 22.64 9.07
N GLY A 460 2.13 22.42 8.98
CA GLY A 460 1.14 23.20 9.73
C GLY A 460 1.34 23.08 11.25
N PHE A 461 1.56 21.86 11.75
CA PHE A 461 1.93 21.62 13.14
C PHE A 461 3.24 22.33 13.51
N CYS A 462 4.31 22.11 12.75
CA CYS A 462 5.62 22.68 13.04
C CYS A 462 5.59 24.23 13.08
N VAL A 463 4.92 24.87 12.11
CA VAL A 463 4.79 26.34 12.05
C VAL A 463 3.98 26.87 13.23
N SER A 464 2.81 26.31 13.51
CA SER A 464 1.93 26.80 14.58
C SER A 464 2.50 26.55 15.97
N TYR A 465 2.98 25.33 16.23
CA TYR A 465 3.51 24.91 17.52
C TYR A 465 4.84 25.59 17.84
N THR A 466 5.78 25.69 16.87
CA THR A 466 7.05 26.39 17.10
C THR A 466 6.82 27.86 17.44
N ALA A 467 5.87 28.54 16.79
CA ALA A 467 5.54 29.92 17.11
C ALA A 467 5.00 30.08 18.56
N LEU A 468 4.12 29.19 19.00
CA LEU A 468 3.61 29.18 20.39
C LEU A 468 4.72 28.86 21.40
N LEU A 469 5.58 27.89 21.08
CA LEU A 469 6.65 27.44 21.94
C LEU A 469 7.72 28.52 22.11
N MET A 470 8.14 29.17 21.03
CA MET A 470 9.13 30.26 21.07
C MET A 470 8.61 31.45 21.90
N LYS A 471 7.32 31.75 21.80
CA LYS A 471 6.67 32.77 22.64
C LYS A 471 6.71 32.39 24.13
N THR A 472 6.40 31.14 24.47
CA THR A 472 6.48 30.65 25.86
C THR A 472 7.92 30.56 26.36
N TRP A 473 8.86 30.18 25.50
CA TRP A 473 10.29 30.08 25.82
C TRP A 473 10.88 31.44 26.18
N ARG A 474 10.52 32.51 25.46
CA ARG A 474 10.87 33.90 25.80
C ARG A 474 10.49 34.25 27.24
N VAL A 475 9.27 33.89 27.66
CA VAL A 475 8.79 34.14 29.03
C VAL A 475 9.63 33.33 30.04
N SER A 476 9.94 32.07 29.73
CA SER A 476 10.76 31.21 30.60
C SER A 476 12.17 31.75 30.82
N LEU A 477 12.80 32.32 29.78
CA LEU A 477 14.11 32.92 29.87
C LEU A 477 14.09 34.17 30.74
N THR A 478 13.09 35.03 30.53
CA THR A 478 12.93 36.28 31.27
C THR A 478 12.69 36.04 32.77
N TYR A 479 11.98 34.96 33.13
CA TYR A 479 11.72 34.60 34.54
C TYR A 479 12.92 33.94 35.25
N ARG A 480 13.83 33.28 34.51
CA ARG A 480 14.98 32.56 35.09
C ARG A 480 16.10 33.51 35.55
N VAL A 481 16.26 34.67 34.94
CA VAL A 481 17.30 35.64 35.30
C VAL A 481 16.79 36.54 36.43
N LYS A 482 17.01 36.14 37.70
CA LYS A 482 16.72 36.96 38.90
C LYS A 482 17.66 38.17 39.08
N SER A 483 18.60 38.37 38.17
CA SER A 483 19.65 39.40 38.29
C SER A 483 19.28 40.64 37.47
N ALA A 484 19.65 41.83 38.00
CA ALA A 484 19.29 43.16 37.53
C ALA A 484 19.68 43.50 36.07
N HIS A 485 20.39 42.62 35.35
CA HIS A 485 20.68 42.78 33.93
C HIS A 485 19.65 42.01 33.07
N LYS A 486 18.49 42.65 32.84
CA LYS A 486 17.38 42.08 32.07
C LYS A 486 17.78 41.98 30.59
N VAL A 487 18.02 40.76 30.11
CA VAL A 487 18.31 40.50 28.69
C VAL A 487 17.09 40.86 27.85
N LYS A 488 17.16 41.97 27.09
CA LYS A 488 16.11 42.39 26.16
C LYS A 488 16.22 41.58 24.85
N LEU A 489 15.59 40.40 24.81
CA LEU A 489 15.45 39.63 23.56
C LEU A 489 14.49 40.35 22.60
N THR A 490 14.97 40.69 21.40
CA THR A 490 14.19 41.35 20.34
C THR A 490 13.35 40.33 19.56
N ASP A 491 12.15 40.70 19.08
CA ASP A 491 11.26 39.82 18.29
C ASP A 491 11.95 39.27 17.02
N LYS A 492 12.84 40.07 16.40
CA LYS A 492 13.70 39.64 15.27
C LYS A 492 14.64 38.49 15.64
N GLN A 493 15.23 38.53 16.83
CA GLN A 493 16.12 37.46 17.31
C GLN A 493 15.31 36.18 17.56
N LEU A 494 14.11 36.30 18.12
CA LEU A 494 13.24 35.13 18.33
C LEU A 494 12.81 34.50 17.00
N LEU A 495 12.52 35.33 15.99
CA LEU A 495 12.22 34.87 14.64
C LEU A 495 13.45 34.16 14.01
N GLN A 496 14.66 34.70 14.22
CA GLN A 496 15.90 34.09 13.76
C GLN A 496 16.14 32.70 14.36
N TRP A 497 15.71 32.44 15.60
CA TRP A 497 15.78 31.11 16.21
C TRP A 497 14.71 30.14 15.71
N MET A 498 13.56 30.65 15.25
CA MET A 498 12.47 29.83 14.68
C MET A 498 12.81 29.32 13.27
N VAL A 499 13.48 30.13 12.45
CA VAL A 499 13.81 29.80 11.05
C VAL A 499 14.62 28.50 10.91
N PRO A 500 15.69 28.24 11.69
CA PRO A 500 16.43 26.97 11.64
C PRO A 500 15.55 25.75 11.90
N ILE A 501 14.60 25.83 12.85
CA ILE A 501 13.70 24.71 13.18
C ILE A 501 12.79 24.39 11.98
N LEU A 502 12.22 25.43 11.35
CA LEU A 502 11.39 25.25 10.15
C LEU A 502 12.19 24.77 8.94
N LEU A 503 13.42 25.26 8.78
CA LEU A 503 14.32 24.84 7.71
C LEU A 503 14.68 23.35 7.82
N VAL A 504 14.98 22.86 9.02
CA VAL A 504 15.22 21.42 9.26
C VAL A 504 14.00 20.60 8.87
N MET A 505 12.80 21.03 9.23
CA MET A 505 11.56 20.33 8.85
C MET A 505 11.33 20.32 7.33
N LEU A 506 11.59 21.45 6.65
CA LEU A 506 11.48 21.55 5.19
C LEU A 506 12.47 20.63 4.47
N ILE A 507 13.73 20.60 4.90
CA ILE A 507 14.76 19.72 4.33
C ILE A 507 14.40 18.26 4.57
N TYR A 508 13.91 17.92 5.78
CA TYR A 508 13.49 16.56 6.11
C TYR A 508 12.34 16.10 5.21
N LEU A 509 11.26 16.87 5.12
CA LEU A 509 10.11 16.53 4.28
C LEU A 509 10.47 16.51 2.79
N GLY A 510 11.32 17.42 2.33
CA GLY A 510 11.85 17.43 0.97
C GLY A 510 12.66 16.17 0.65
N THR A 511 13.60 15.82 1.52
CA THR A 511 14.42 14.60 1.38
C THR A 511 13.54 13.36 1.39
N TRP A 512 12.55 13.30 2.27
CA TRP A 512 11.59 12.20 2.32
C TRP A 512 10.79 12.08 1.02
N THR A 513 10.29 13.19 0.45
CA THR A 513 9.56 13.15 -0.84
C THR A 513 10.42 12.70 -2.01
N VAL A 514 11.72 13.03 -2.02
CA VAL A 514 12.64 12.66 -3.10
C VAL A 514 13.11 11.21 -2.96
N SER A 515 13.41 10.78 -1.73
CA SER A 515 13.98 9.46 -1.46
C SER A 515 12.95 8.34 -1.43
N ALA A 516 11.80 8.58 -0.80
CA ALA A 516 10.76 7.56 -0.57
C ALA A 516 9.37 8.22 -0.53
N PRO A 517 8.85 8.70 -1.68
CA PRO A 517 7.55 9.34 -1.74
C PRO A 517 6.44 8.39 -1.27
N PRO A 518 5.44 8.89 -0.51
CA PRO A 518 4.30 8.09 -0.11
C PRO A 518 3.40 7.80 -1.30
N TYR A 519 3.05 6.53 -1.49
CA TYR A 519 2.11 6.08 -2.52
C TYR A 519 0.84 5.53 -1.88
N ALA A 520 -0.22 5.40 -2.68
CA ALA A 520 -1.48 4.81 -2.24
C ALA A 520 -1.39 3.27 -2.28
N GLU A 521 -1.43 2.63 -1.12
CA GLU A 521 -1.48 1.17 -0.96
C GLU A 521 -2.91 0.68 -0.75
N VAL A 522 -3.19 -0.54 -1.24
CA VAL A 522 -4.51 -1.17 -1.10
C VAL A 522 -4.54 -1.98 0.19
N ILE A 523 -5.38 -1.57 1.12
CA ILE A 523 -5.60 -2.25 2.41
C ILE A 523 -7.03 -2.78 2.46
N THR A 524 -7.24 -3.84 3.24
CA THR A 524 -8.56 -4.43 3.49
C THR A 524 -9.15 -3.95 4.82
N ASP A 525 -10.44 -3.63 4.81
CA ASP A 525 -11.25 -3.34 6.00
C ASP A 525 -11.61 -4.64 6.74
N ASN A 526 -12.28 -4.54 7.90
CA ASN A 526 -12.85 -5.65 8.67
C ASN A 526 -13.83 -6.52 7.87
N HIS A 527 -14.40 -6.00 6.78
CA HIS A 527 -15.31 -6.71 5.87
C HIS A 527 -14.59 -7.21 4.59
N ASP A 528 -13.26 -7.29 4.60
CA ASP A 528 -12.41 -7.66 3.45
C ASP A 528 -12.56 -6.77 2.20
N LEU A 529 -13.16 -5.58 2.37
CA LEU A 529 -13.30 -4.57 1.33
C LEU A 529 -11.97 -3.83 1.15
N LYS A 530 -11.54 -3.68 -0.10
CA LYS A 530 -10.31 -3.00 -0.49
C LYS A 530 -10.53 -1.49 -0.55
N PHE A 531 -9.62 -0.72 0.05
CA PHE A 531 -9.57 0.74 -0.07
C PHE A 531 -8.12 1.24 -0.12
N TYR A 532 -7.94 2.46 -0.60
CA TYR A 532 -6.63 3.09 -0.70
C TYR A 532 -6.27 3.83 0.61
N GLN A 533 -5.04 3.63 1.08
CA GLN A 533 -4.44 4.35 2.20
C GLN A 533 -3.02 4.81 1.81
N CYS A 534 -2.54 5.94 2.35
CA CYS A 534 -1.17 6.37 2.10
C CYS A 534 -0.18 5.47 2.84
N SER A 535 0.88 5.05 2.15
CA SER A 535 1.93 4.20 2.71
C SER A 535 2.57 4.83 3.96
N TYR A 536 2.87 4.00 4.95
CA TYR A 536 3.49 4.41 6.21
C TYR A 536 4.86 3.75 6.36
N ASN A 537 5.94 4.54 6.26
CA ASN A 537 7.31 4.04 6.20
C ASN A 537 8.11 4.41 7.47
N TRP A 538 9.37 3.96 7.56
CA TRP A 538 10.30 4.33 8.64
C TRP A 538 10.54 5.83 8.77
N TRP A 539 10.44 6.59 7.66
CA TRP A 539 10.44 8.06 7.67
C TRP A 539 9.28 8.62 8.52
N ASP A 540 8.08 8.07 8.39
CA ASP A 540 6.93 8.48 9.20
C ASP A 540 7.13 8.15 10.68
N HIS A 541 7.69 6.98 11.00
CA HIS A 541 8.05 6.62 12.37
C HIS A 541 9.05 7.61 12.98
N SER A 542 10.12 7.94 12.25
CA SER A 542 11.12 8.91 12.69
C SER A 542 10.50 10.29 12.94
N LEU A 543 9.63 10.74 12.04
CA LEU A 543 8.95 12.02 12.17
C LEU A 543 7.99 12.06 13.37
N ALA A 544 7.22 10.99 13.60
CA ALA A 544 6.34 10.86 14.75
C ALA A 544 7.12 10.87 16.09
N ILE A 545 8.26 10.18 16.17
CA ILE A 545 9.13 10.21 17.35
C ILE A 545 9.67 11.62 17.59
N GLY A 546 10.10 12.31 16.53
CA GLY A 546 10.53 13.70 16.61
C GLY A 546 9.43 14.63 17.12
N GLU A 547 8.19 14.45 16.66
CA GLU A 547 7.02 15.22 17.09
C GLU A 547 6.75 15.03 18.59
N ILE A 548 6.84 13.80 19.11
CA ILE A 548 6.67 13.49 20.54
C ILE A 548 7.79 14.12 21.39
N LEU A 549 9.05 14.03 20.97
CA LEU A 549 10.17 14.65 21.69
C LEU A 549 10.04 16.18 21.70
N PHE A 550 9.58 16.76 20.60
CA PHE A 550 9.35 18.20 20.50
C PHE A 550 8.18 18.68 21.37
N LEU A 551 7.12 17.88 21.48
CA LEU A 551 6.03 18.10 22.44
C LEU A 551 6.52 18.01 23.89
N ALA A 552 7.31 17.00 24.23
CA ALA A 552 7.89 16.83 25.57
C ALA A 552 8.76 18.02 25.97
N TRP A 553 9.58 18.53 25.05
CA TRP A 553 10.36 19.74 25.27
C TRP A 553 9.46 20.95 25.56
N GLY A 554 8.38 21.15 24.80
CA GLY A 554 7.47 22.25 25.06
C GLY A 554 6.68 22.14 26.36
N ILE A 555 6.30 20.92 26.77
CA ILE A 555 5.71 20.68 28.11
C ILE A 555 6.69 21.10 29.20
N LYS A 556 7.99 20.78 29.05
CA LYS A 556 9.04 21.22 30.01
C LYS A 556 9.16 22.74 30.07
N VAL A 557 9.06 23.43 28.93
CA VAL A 557 9.06 24.90 28.87
C VAL A 557 7.82 25.47 29.56
N CYS A 558 6.62 24.93 29.29
CA CYS A 558 5.38 25.35 29.93
C CYS A 558 5.43 25.16 31.46
N TYR A 559 6.00 24.04 31.92
CA TYR A 559 6.17 23.77 33.35
C TYR A 559 7.02 24.84 34.05
N ASN A 560 8.08 25.34 33.39
CA ASN A 560 8.93 26.39 33.96
C ASN A 560 8.21 27.75 34.06
N VAL A 561 7.17 27.99 33.26
CA VAL A 561 6.45 29.26 33.16
C VAL A 561 5.12 29.25 33.94
N ARG A 562 4.73 28.10 34.52
CA ARG A 562 3.41 27.94 35.17
C ARG A 562 3.08 28.96 36.27
N ASN A 563 4.12 29.47 36.96
CA ASN A 563 3.99 30.45 38.04
C ASN A 563 4.34 31.88 37.60
N ALA A 564 4.64 32.09 36.32
CA ALA A 564 4.95 33.42 35.81
C ALA A 564 3.66 34.23 35.63
N GLU A 565 3.56 35.36 36.33
CA GLU A 565 2.47 36.32 36.13
C GLU A 565 2.70 37.06 34.81
N SER A 566 1.89 36.76 33.79
CA SER A 566 1.89 37.46 32.51
C SER A 566 0.67 38.38 32.42
N LEU A 567 0.83 39.52 31.75
CA LEU A 567 -0.31 40.41 31.46
C LEU A 567 -1.45 39.60 30.85
N PHE A 568 -2.64 39.73 31.44
CA PHE A 568 -3.87 39.06 31.01
C PHE A 568 -3.84 37.51 31.09
N ASN A 569 -2.98 36.91 31.91
CA ASN A 569 -2.81 35.45 32.01
C ASN A 569 -2.51 34.77 30.66
N GLU A 570 -1.89 35.50 29.73
CA GLU A 570 -1.64 35.03 28.37
C GLU A 570 -0.76 33.77 28.33
N ALA A 571 0.30 33.71 29.14
CA ALA A 571 1.21 32.57 29.18
C ALA A 571 0.52 31.27 29.66
N ARG A 572 -0.48 31.41 30.55
CA ARG A 572 -1.28 30.27 31.05
C ARG A 572 -2.21 29.71 29.98
N LEU A 573 -2.86 30.58 29.22
CA LEU A 573 -3.72 30.18 28.10
C LEU A 573 -2.92 29.50 26.98
N ILE A 574 -1.73 30.02 26.65
CA ILE A 574 -0.82 29.38 25.69
C ILE A 574 -0.35 28.01 26.19
N SER A 575 -0.04 27.90 27.48
CA SER A 575 0.34 26.60 28.08
C SER A 575 -0.81 25.59 28.01
N TYR A 576 -2.06 26.01 28.24
CA TYR A 576 -3.24 25.15 28.05
C TYR A 576 -3.43 24.72 26.61
N ALA A 577 -3.16 25.59 25.63
CA ALA A 577 -3.17 25.20 24.22
C ALA A 577 -2.10 24.14 23.92
N ILE A 578 -0.86 24.31 24.43
CA ILE A 578 0.22 23.33 24.25
C ILE A 578 -0.14 21.97 24.89
N TYR A 579 -0.72 21.97 26.09
CA TYR A 579 -1.18 20.74 26.74
C TYR A 579 -2.33 20.06 25.98
N ASN A 580 -3.28 20.83 25.45
CA ASN A 580 -4.36 20.30 24.63
C ASN A 580 -3.81 19.66 23.34
N ILE A 581 -2.91 20.34 22.63
CA ILE A 581 -2.24 19.81 21.44
C ILE A 581 -1.54 18.48 21.77
N ALA A 582 -0.76 18.42 22.86
CA ALA A 582 -0.09 17.20 23.26
C ALA A 582 -1.07 16.06 23.59
N ALA A 583 -2.11 16.35 24.38
CA ALA A 583 -3.12 15.36 24.76
C ALA A 583 -3.86 14.80 23.55
N VAL A 584 -4.35 15.66 22.66
CA VAL A 584 -5.09 15.23 21.44
C VAL A 584 -4.19 14.39 20.54
N ASN A 585 -2.93 14.78 20.32
CA ASN A 585 -2.00 13.99 19.51
C ASN A 585 -1.74 12.60 20.11
N ILE A 586 -1.47 12.51 21.42
CA ILE A 586 -1.23 11.24 22.11
C ILE A 586 -2.47 10.35 22.06
N THR A 587 -3.66 10.89 22.38
CA THR A 587 -4.91 10.14 22.35
C THR A 587 -5.24 9.63 20.94
N MET A 588 -5.06 10.45 19.90
CA MET A 588 -5.36 10.03 18.52
C MET A 588 -4.39 8.95 18.01
N ILE A 589 -3.11 9.03 18.39
CA ILE A 589 -2.14 7.96 18.11
C ILE A 589 -2.57 6.65 18.79
N ALA A 590 -2.98 6.72 20.07
CA ALA A 590 -3.45 5.55 20.79
C ALA A 590 -4.71 4.93 20.16
N ILE A 591 -5.69 5.74 19.75
CA ILE A 591 -6.90 5.26 19.07
C ILE A 591 -6.54 4.53 17.75
N HIS A 592 -5.63 5.10 16.96
CA HIS A 592 -5.22 4.53 15.68
C HIS A 592 -4.50 3.19 15.85
N LEU A 593 -3.64 3.06 16.87
CA LEU A 593 -2.86 1.85 17.12
C LEU A 593 -3.66 0.74 17.80
N PHE A 594 -4.51 1.07 18.80
CA PHE A 594 -5.13 0.07 19.67
C PHE A 594 -6.60 -0.24 19.36
N ILE A 595 -7.38 0.74 18.87
CA ILE A 595 -8.84 0.58 18.77
C ILE A 595 -9.27 0.31 17.32
N PHE A 596 -8.71 1.04 16.36
CA PHE A 596 -9.17 1.02 14.96
C PHE A 596 -8.05 0.77 13.93
N PRO A 597 -7.23 -0.29 14.06
CA PRO A 597 -6.15 -0.56 13.10
C PRO A 597 -6.69 -0.84 11.69
N ARG A 598 -7.86 -1.49 11.60
CA ARG A 598 -8.52 -1.90 10.35
C ARG A 598 -9.81 -1.13 10.06
N ALA A 599 -10.02 0.03 10.66
CA ALA A 599 -11.26 0.78 10.40
C ALA A 599 -11.39 1.21 8.94
N GLY A 600 -12.63 1.18 8.45
CA GLY A 600 -13.00 1.66 7.13
C GLY A 600 -12.61 3.11 6.86
N PRO A 601 -12.58 3.51 5.58
CA PRO A 601 -11.98 4.76 5.15
C PRO A 601 -12.72 6.01 5.68
N ASP A 602 -14.03 5.93 5.91
CA ASP A 602 -14.84 7.04 6.43
C ASP A 602 -14.57 7.33 7.92
N ILE A 603 -14.36 6.27 8.72
CA ILE A 603 -14.00 6.42 10.13
C ILE A 603 -12.59 7.02 10.26
N LYS A 604 -11.64 6.59 9.43
CA LYS A 604 -10.30 7.19 9.40
C LYS A 604 -10.34 8.67 9.04
N TYR A 605 -11.17 9.06 8.06
CA TYR A 605 -11.38 10.47 7.71
C TYR A 605 -11.99 11.27 8.87
N LEU A 606 -12.99 10.72 9.58
CA LEU A 606 -13.58 11.33 10.77
C LEU A 606 -12.57 11.52 11.91
N LEU A 607 -11.71 10.53 12.17
CA LEU A 607 -10.67 10.62 13.20
C LEU A 607 -9.66 11.72 12.87
N GLY A 608 -9.27 11.85 11.60
CA GLY A 608 -8.47 12.98 11.12
C GLY A 608 -9.16 14.32 11.38
N PHE A 609 -10.44 14.45 11.00
CA PHE A 609 -11.22 15.66 11.25
C PHE A 609 -11.28 16.01 12.75
N LEU A 610 -11.61 15.04 13.61
CA LEU A 610 -11.67 15.23 15.05
C LEU A 610 -10.32 15.67 15.63
N ARG A 611 -9.20 15.07 15.18
CA ARG A 611 -7.85 15.49 15.56
C ARG A 611 -7.63 16.96 15.23
N THR A 612 -7.90 17.36 14.00
CA THR A 612 -7.65 18.74 13.53
C THR A 612 -8.56 19.73 14.26
N GLN A 613 -9.83 19.41 14.50
CA GLN A 613 -10.73 20.29 15.25
C GLN A 613 -10.33 20.42 16.72
N LEU A 614 -10.12 19.29 17.42
CA LEU A 614 -9.81 19.31 18.85
C LEU A 614 -8.45 19.95 19.15
N SER A 615 -7.49 19.87 18.23
CA SER A 615 -6.19 20.51 18.38
C SER A 615 -6.21 21.98 17.92
N THR A 616 -6.66 22.25 16.70
CA THR A 616 -6.51 23.56 16.05
C THR A 616 -7.59 24.55 16.48
N SER A 617 -8.88 24.17 16.48
CA SER A 617 -9.97 25.07 16.87
C SER A 617 -9.85 25.49 18.33
N VAL A 618 -9.51 24.54 19.21
CA VAL A 618 -9.30 24.83 20.65
C VAL A 618 -8.11 25.76 20.85
N THR A 619 -7.02 25.56 20.11
CA THR A 619 -5.85 26.46 20.15
C THR A 619 -6.20 27.87 19.71
N VAL A 620 -6.92 28.02 18.60
CA VAL A 620 -7.37 29.33 18.11
C VAL A 620 -8.27 30.00 19.15
N PHE A 621 -9.22 29.27 19.72
CA PHE A 621 -10.12 29.79 20.75
C PHE A 621 -9.37 30.25 22.01
N LEU A 622 -8.46 29.44 22.56
CA LEU A 622 -7.71 29.77 23.77
C LEU A 622 -6.73 30.94 23.60
N VAL A 623 -6.04 31.01 22.46
CA VAL A 623 -4.98 32.01 22.22
C VAL A 623 -5.54 33.35 21.74
N PHE A 624 -6.61 33.33 20.94
CA PHE A 624 -7.17 34.51 20.28
C PHE A 624 -8.50 34.95 20.85
N GLY A 625 -9.35 34.04 21.33
CA GLY A 625 -10.68 34.34 21.86
C GLY A 625 -10.68 35.48 22.90
N PRO A 626 -9.88 35.41 23.98
CA PRO A 626 -9.81 36.47 24.99
C PRO A 626 -9.37 37.84 24.44
N LYS A 627 -8.54 37.86 23.38
CA LYS A 627 -8.06 39.09 22.75
C LYS A 627 -9.14 39.73 21.88
N VAL A 628 -9.78 38.94 21.03
CA VAL A 628 -10.85 39.40 20.14
C VAL A 628 -12.04 39.92 20.95
N ILE A 629 -12.48 39.17 21.97
CA ILE A 629 -13.60 39.58 22.84
C ILE A 629 -13.31 40.92 23.53
N ARG A 630 -12.07 41.16 23.98
CA ARG A 630 -11.70 42.43 24.62
C ARG A 630 -11.72 43.61 23.64
N VAL A 631 -11.31 43.38 22.40
CA VAL A 631 -11.40 44.40 21.34
C VAL A 631 -12.85 44.71 20.99
N LEU A 632 -13.69 43.69 20.85
CA LEU A 632 -15.12 43.85 20.57
C LEU A 632 -15.87 44.58 21.70
N ARG A 633 -15.45 44.41 22.95
CA ARG A 633 -15.99 45.15 24.12
C ARG A 633 -15.49 46.59 24.23
N GLY A 634 -14.70 47.09 23.27
CA GLY A 634 -14.13 48.45 23.30
C GLY A 634 -13.02 48.64 24.34
N GLN A 635 -12.58 47.58 25.02
CA GLN A 635 -11.52 47.61 26.04
C GLN A 635 -10.12 47.35 25.45
N GLY A 636 -9.96 47.43 24.13
CA GLY A 636 -8.70 47.13 23.43
C GLY A 636 -7.55 48.11 23.72
N ASP A 637 -7.85 49.30 24.22
CA ASP A 637 -6.87 50.36 24.51
C ASP A 637 -6.77 50.73 26.01
N GLN A 638 -7.63 50.15 26.86
CA GLN A 638 -7.66 50.42 28.29
C GLN A 638 -6.51 49.71 29.02
N TRP A 639 -5.79 50.46 29.86
CA TRP A 639 -4.81 49.92 30.80
C TRP A 639 -5.57 49.30 31.98
N ASP A 640 -5.21 48.09 32.39
CA ASP A 640 -5.78 47.49 33.59
C ASP A 640 -5.37 48.36 34.79
N SER A 641 -6.28 49.19 35.30
CA SER A 641 -6.06 50.05 36.48
C SER A 641 -5.63 49.22 37.70
N ARG A 642 -6.00 47.94 37.70
CA ARG A 642 -5.58 46.90 38.66
C ARG A 642 -4.09 46.54 38.60
N ALA A 643 -3.40 46.79 37.49
CA ALA A 643 -1.93 46.63 37.39
C ALA A 643 -1.19 47.83 38.00
N ARG A 644 -1.78 49.04 37.94
CA ARG A 644 -1.28 50.24 38.64
C ARG A 644 -1.49 50.14 40.16
N ALA A 645 -2.64 49.64 40.59
CA ALA A 645 -3.00 49.53 42.01
C ALA A 645 -2.15 48.52 42.81
N ARG A 646 -1.42 47.61 42.15
CA ARG A 646 -0.56 46.61 42.80
C ARG A 646 0.89 47.05 43.00
N GLY A 647 1.23 48.31 42.71
CA GLY A 647 2.60 48.83 42.95
C GLY A 647 3.69 48.16 42.11
N VAL A 648 3.32 47.46 41.03
CA VAL A 648 4.27 46.84 40.11
C VAL A 648 4.87 47.98 39.28
N THR A 649 6.11 48.34 39.58
CA THR A 649 6.90 49.26 38.74
C THR A 649 6.82 48.79 37.29
N ALA A 650 6.63 49.74 36.36
CA ALA A 650 6.40 49.48 34.93
C ALA A 650 7.51 48.64 34.24
N SER A 651 8.60 48.35 34.94
CA SER A 651 9.70 47.47 34.55
C SER A 651 9.41 45.97 34.67
N PHE A 652 8.42 45.54 35.47
CA PHE A 652 8.16 44.12 35.74
C PHE A 652 7.29 43.41 34.69
N SER A 653 6.58 44.14 33.82
CA SER A 653 5.59 43.53 32.90
C SER A 653 5.80 43.81 31.41
N LEU A 654 6.87 44.51 31.02
CA LEU A 654 7.10 44.80 29.60
C LEU A 654 7.74 43.61 28.86
N ASN A 655 6.90 42.91 28.08
CA ASN A 655 7.29 42.13 26.92
C ASN A 655 7.95 43.06 25.89
N GLY A 656 9.26 43.28 25.99
CA GLY A 656 10.20 43.52 24.87
C GLY A 656 9.88 44.54 23.76
N ILE A 657 8.87 45.40 23.87
CA ILE A 657 8.46 46.33 22.83
C ILE A 657 8.46 47.75 23.42
N GLY A 658 9.42 48.57 23.01
CA GLY A 658 9.54 49.97 23.37
C GLY A 658 8.41 50.79 22.76
N LEU A 659 7.39 51.09 23.55
CA LEU A 659 6.23 51.90 23.15
C LEU A 659 5.75 52.85 24.25
N VAL A 660 6.66 53.19 25.13
CA VAL A 660 6.62 54.47 25.82
C VAL A 660 7.74 55.24 25.12
N PRO A 661 7.53 56.44 24.55
CA PRO A 661 8.64 57.38 24.47
C PRO A 661 9.21 57.37 25.87
N GLU A 662 10.42 56.83 26.02
CA GLU A 662 11.23 57.01 27.19
C GLU A 662 11.35 58.52 27.34
N GLU A 663 10.37 59.13 28.01
CA GLU A 663 10.61 60.32 28.77
C GLU A 663 11.71 59.85 29.70
N THR A 664 12.92 60.24 29.33
CA THR A 664 14.15 60.06 30.05
C THR A 664 13.96 60.75 31.39
N THR A 665 13.20 60.14 32.29
CA THR A 665 13.33 60.39 33.72
C THR A 665 14.74 59.94 34.02
N ASP A 666 15.57 60.96 34.14
CA ASP A 666 16.98 60.93 33.85
C ASP A 666 17.67 59.99 34.85
N LEU A 667 18.23 58.88 34.35
CA LEU A 667 19.09 58.00 35.16
C LEU A 667 20.25 58.80 35.77
N TYR A 668 20.58 59.95 35.19
CA TYR A 668 21.52 60.91 35.75
C TYR A 668 20.96 61.64 36.98
N GLN A 669 19.67 61.99 36.99
CA GLN A 669 18.99 62.65 38.10
C GLN A 669 18.70 61.68 39.26
N GLU A 670 18.28 60.43 38.98
CA GLU A 670 18.21 59.40 40.04
C GLU A 670 19.61 59.07 40.60
N ASN A 671 20.67 59.09 39.78
CA ASN A 671 22.04 58.92 40.28
C ASN A 671 22.56 60.13 41.07
N GLU A 672 22.15 61.35 40.72
CA GLU A 672 22.44 62.58 41.48
C GLU A 672 21.71 62.58 42.81
N GLU A 673 20.42 62.27 42.84
CA GLU A 673 19.64 62.13 44.07
C GLU A 673 20.21 61.03 44.97
N LEU A 674 20.57 59.87 44.39
CA LEU A 674 21.19 58.78 45.14
C LEU A 674 22.59 59.15 45.63
N LYS A 675 23.38 59.92 44.85
CA LYS A 675 24.67 60.47 45.31
C LYS A 675 24.47 61.44 46.46
N GLU A 676 23.49 62.33 46.38
CA GLU A 676 23.14 63.25 47.47
C GLU A 676 22.73 62.48 48.73
N GLU A 677 21.91 61.44 48.61
CA GLU A 677 21.50 60.62 49.75
C GLU A 677 22.69 59.88 50.37
N ILE A 678 23.58 59.30 49.56
CA ILE A 678 24.81 58.65 50.03
C ILE A 678 25.73 59.67 50.73
N GLN A 679 25.85 60.88 50.19
CA GLN A 679 26.69 61.93 50.75
C GLN A 679 26.13 62.47 52.07
N LYS A 680 24.79 62.62 52.16
CA LYS A 680 24.07 62.94 53.42
C LYS A 680 24.25 61.82 54.46
N LEU A 681 24.23 60.56 54.04
CA LEU A 681 24.46 59.42 54.93
C LEU A 681 25.91 59.36 55.42
N ALA A 682 26.89 59.58 54.52
CA ALA A 682 28.30 59.62 54.85
C ALA A 682 28.64 60.75 55.84
N ALA A 683 28.07 61.95 55.64
CA ALA A 683 28.23 63.06 56.57
C ALA A 683 27.62 62.76 57.95
N ARG A 684 26.45 62.11 58.01
CA ARG A 684 25.88 61.63 59.28
C ARG A 684 26.76 60.59 59.97
N ILE A 685 27.36 59.67 59.21
CA ILE A 685 28.26 58.66 59.75
C ILE A 685 29.54 59.30 60.27
N GLU A 686 30.15 60.25 59.55
CA GLU A 686 31.32 60.99 60.05
C GLU A 686 31.00 61.80 61.31
N PHE A 687 29.88 62.52 61.33
CA PHE A 687 29.44 63.24 62.53
C PHE A 687 29.24 62.31 63.72
N MET A 688 28.56 61.18 63.52
CA MET A 688 28.41 60.15 64.57
C MET A 688 29.76 59.59 65.00
N LYS A 689 30.72 59.42 64.09
CA LYS A 689 32.09 58.96 64.39
C LYS A 689 32.86 59.97 65.22
N ILE A 690 32.76 61.27 64.91
CA ILE A 690 33.39 62.36 65.65
C ILE A 690 32.80 62.45 67.05
N VAL A 691 31.47 62.42 67.17
CA VAL A 691 30.78 62.40 68.48
C VAL A 691 31.17 61.16 69.29
N HIS A 692 31.24 59.99 68.66
CA HIS A 692 31.64 58.76 69.32
C HIS A 692 33.12 58.79 69.76
N MET A 693 34.00 59.37 68.94
CA MET A 693 35.42 59.56 69.24
C MET A 693 35.62 60.57 70.39
N GLU A 694 34.92 61.70 70.40
CA GLU A 694 34.99 62.66 71.51
C GLU A 694 34.41 62.09 72.81
N MET A 695 33.31 61.31 72.75
CA MET A 695 32.74 60.68 73.95
C MET A 695 33.61 59.54 74.52
N HIS A 696 34.32 58.79 73.69
CA HIS A 696 35.08 57.61 74.14
C HIS A 696 36.59 57.84 74.34
N ASN A 697 37.15 59.01 73.98
CA ASN A 697 38.55 59.34 74.24
C ASN A 697 38.71 60.38 75.35
N ARG A 698 39.14 59.93 76.52
CA ARG A 698 39.36 60.76 77.73
C ARG A 698 40.47 61.83 77.58
N HIS A 699 41.24 61.81 76.48
CA HIS A 699 42.36 62.72 76.21
C HIS A 699 42.05 63.85 75.22
N ILE A 700 40.85 63.91 74.63
CA ILE A 700 40.43 64.98 73.73
C ILE A 700 39.63 66.01 74.54
N LYS A 701 40.19 67.21 74.77
CA LYS A 701 39.48 68.31 75.44
C LYS A 701 38.61 69.04 74.40
N PRO A 702 37.29 69.24 74.64
CA PRO A 702 36.43 69.97 73.72
C PRO A 702 36.90 71.43 73.60
N LYS A 703 36.97 71.95 72.37
CA LYS A 703 37.25 73.38 72.12
C LYS A 703 36.08 74.20 72.67
N MET A 704 36.40 75.20 73.51
CA MET A 704 35.43 76.12 74.10
C MET A 704 34.81 76.98 72.98
N GLY A 705 33.50 76.80 72.73
CA GLY A 705 32.74 77.50 71.68
C GLY A 705 32.13 76.63 70.58
N GLY A 706 32.28 75.29 70.64
CA GLY A 706 31.65 74.36 69.68
C GLY A 706 30.18 74.04 69.99
N TYR A 707 29.46 73.59 68.95
CA TYR A 707 28.01 73.30 68.89
C TYR A 707 27.41 72.39 69.99
N PHE A 708 28.23 71.76 70.83
CA PHE A 708 27.84 70.82 71.87
C PHE A 708 27.89 71.38 73.30
N SER A 709 28.16 72.67 73.50
CA SER A 709 28.19 73.28 74.85
C SER A 709 27.02 74.23 75.07
N THR A 710 25.93 73.74 75.65
CA THR A 710 24.92 74.56 76.36
C THR A 710 24.30 73.80 77.53
N HIS A 711 24.51 74.32 78.76
CA HIS A 711 23.77 74.25 80.05
C HIS A 711 22.81 73.06 80.30
N GLY A 712 22.83 72.30 81.41
CA GLY A 712 23.24 72.55 82.80
C GLY A 712 22.02 72.38 83.74
N HIS A 713 21.98 71.30 84.55
CA HIS A 713 21.53 71.22 85.97
C HIS A 713 21.05 69.82 86.41
N GLY A 714 21.57 69.35 87.57
CA GLY A 714 20.75 68.66 88.59
C GLY A 714 20.97 67.16 88.87
N HIS A 715 21.82 66.87 89.88
CA HIS A 715 21.76 65.82 90.93
C HIS A 715 21.40 64.33 90.65
N GLY A 716 22.25 63.44 91.20
CA GLY A 716 21.80 62.25 91.99
C GLY A 716 22.19 60.85 91.49
N HIS A 717 23.20 60.26 92.15
CA HIS A 717 23.58 58.83 92.39
C HIS A 717 23.07 57.62 91.54
N PRO A 718 23.83 56.48 91.55
CA PRO A 718 23.86 55.48 90.49
C PRO A 718 23.04 54.21 90.78
N SER A 719 22.50 53.56 89.73
CA SER A 719 22.47 52.10 89.61
C SER A 719 21.79 51.60 88.34
N ALA A 720 22.37 50.52 87.82
CA ALA A 720 21.74 49.36 87.19
C ALA A 720 20.76 49.55 86.02
N GLY A 721 21.20 49.01 84.88
CA GLY A 721 20.46 48.03 84.06
C GLY A 721 18.97 48.28 83.81
N GLN A 722 18.63 48.54 82.56
CA GLN A 722 17.81 47.64 81.74
C GLN A 722 17.52 48.30 80.39
N SER A 723 17.77 47.55 79.32
CA SER A 723 17.02 47.70 78.08
C SER A 723 15.52 47.57 78.35
N PRO A 724 14.63 48.21 77.58
CA PRO A 724 13.99 47.37 76.58
C PRO A 724 13.67 48.04 75.24
N ILE A 725 13.50 47.11 74.30
CA ILE A 725 13.07 47.19 72.92
C ILE A 725 11.73 47.94 72.73
N ALA A 726 11.75 48.81 71.72
CA ALA A 726 10.70 49.19 70.75
C ALA A 726 9.26 49.46 71.23
N LYS A 727 8.73 50.62 70.79
CA LYS A 727 7.70 50.65 69.73
C LYS A 727 7.48 52.05 69.15
N SER A 728 7.19 52.02 67.86
CA SER A 728 6.78 53.11 66.96
C SER A 728 5.56 53.90 67.45
N SER A 729 5.58 55.22 67.27
CA SER A 729 4.44 55.93 66.64
C SER A 729 4.87 57.32 66.15
N THR A 730 4.34 57.66 64.99
CA THR A 730 4.49 58.87 64.17
C THR A 730 3.93 60.14 64.80
N ALA A 731 4.63 61.27 64.65
CA ALA A 731 4.02 62.60 64.53
C ALA A 731 4.98 63.57 63.83
N SER A 732 4.50 64.17 62.74
CA SER A 732 5.16 65.20 61.93
C SER A 732 5.44 66.47 62.72
N PHE A 733 6.58 67.14 62.48
CA PHE A 733 6.73 68.57 62.74
C PHE A 733 7.61 69.25 61.68
N ILE A 734 6.99 70.19 60.96
CA ILE A 734 7.58 71.14 60.03
C ILE A 734 8.36 72.18 60.84
N LEU A 735 9.60 72.51 60.46
CA LEU A 735 10.23 73.76 60.87
C LEU A 735 11.09 74.40 59.77
N LYS A 736 10.76 75.68 59.58
CA LYS A 736 11.18 76.73 58.65
C LYS A 736 12.66 76.81 58.26
N GLN A 737 12.81 76.99 56.95
CA GLN A 737 13.94 77.45 56.16
C GLN A 737 14.10 78.98 56.29
N THR A 738 15.05 79.50 57.09
CA THR A 738 15.50 80.93 57.00
C THR A 738 16.84 81.28 57.68
N ALA A 739 17.64 80.34 58.20
CA ALA A 739 18.85 80.70 59.00
C ALA A 739 20.16 80.00 58.63
N VAL A 740 20.24 79.32 57.48
CA VAL A 740 21.47 78.59 57.05
C VAL A 740 22.22 79.29 55.91
N GLU A 741 21.70 80.41 55.41
CA GLU A 741 22.26 81.11 54.24
C GLU A 741 23.43 82.05 54.54
N ARG A 742 23.83 82.24 55.81
CA ARG A 742 24.96 83.13 56.18
C ARG A 742 26.18 82.46 56.81
N GLY A 743 26.15 81.13 57.03
CA GLY A 743 27.28 80.39 57.59
C GLY A 743 28.10 79.60 56.57
N ALA A 744 27.55 79.36 55.37
CA ALA A 744 28.15 78.47 54.37
C ALA A 744 29.21 79.14 53.48
N THR A 745 29.28 80.46 53.43
CA THR A 745 30.21 81.19 52.54
C THR A 745 31.61 81.40 53.12
N ALA A 746 31.80 81.22 54.43
CA ALA A 746 33.11 81.37 55.07
C ALA A 746 33.92 80.05 55.15
N ALA A 747 33.24 78.89 55.15
CA ALA A 747 33.90 77.59 55.22
C ALA A 747 34.33 77.04 53.84
N ALA A 748 33.72 77.52 52.75
CA ALA A 748 34.06 77.11 51.38
C ALA A 748 35.32 77.78 50.81
N ALA A 749 35.79 78.89 51.40
CA ALA A 749 36.94 79.65 50.89
C ALA A 749 38.30 79.20 51.46
N ALA A 750 38.32 78.41 52.54
CA ALA A 750 39.56 78.00 53.23
C ALA A 750 40.09 76.61 52.82
N ALA A 751 39.43 75.92 51.87
CA ALA A 751 39.81 74.57 51.44
C ALA A 751 40.33 74.52 49.98
N VAL A 752 40.68 75.67 49.39
CA VAL A 752 41.13 75.78 48.00
C VAL A 752 42.64 75.69 47.81
N GLU A 753 43.46 75.83 48.85
CA GLU A 753 44.91 75.71 48.72
C GLU A 753 45.47 74.76 49.77
N ASP A 754 45.77 73.55 49.31
CA ASP A 754 46.93 72.72 49.68
C ASP A 754 46.57 71.23 49.81
N SER A 755 46.67 70.49 48.70
CA SER A 755 47.09 69.07 48.69
C SER A 755 47.04 68.49 47.27
N THR A 756 48.12 68.68 46.54
CA THR A 756 48.44 67.90 45.34
C THR A 756 49.21 66.65 45.76
N PHE A 757 48.56 65.51 46.06
CA PHE A 757 49.23 64.18 46.15
C PHE A 757 48.26 63.01 45.81
N PRO A 758 48.75 61.86 45.28
CA PRO A 758 48.03 61.04 44.29
C PRO A 758 47.25 59.87 44.90
N SER A 759 45.91 59.88 44.76
CA SER A 759 45.02 58.77 45.20
C SER A 759 45.00 57.54 44.28
N GLY A 760 45.93 57.41 43.34
CA GLY A 760 45.98 56.31 42.37
C GLY A 760 46.70 55.03 42.84
N SER A 761 47.57 55.11 43.87
CA SER A 761 48.43 53.97 44.25
C SER A 761 47.72 52.98 45.19
N LEU A 762 46.89 53.45 46.11
CA LEU A 762 46.23 52.61 47.11
C LEU A 762 45.16 51.69 46.50
N HIS A 763 44.42 52.20 45.51
CA HIS A 763 43.40 51.42 44.79
C HIS A 763 44.00 50.37 43.87
N ARG A 764 45.21 50.63 43.33
CA ARG A 764 45.95 49.69 42.48
C ARG A 764 46.61 48.59 43.31
N ALA A 765 47.15 48.92 44.47
CA ALA A 765 47.69 47.96 45.44
C ALA A 765 46.60 46.98 45.93
N ARG A 766 45.44 47.49 46.34
CA ARG A 766 44.32 46.67 46.82
C ARG A 766 43.72 45.76 45.73
N ARG A 767 43.74 46.21 44.46
CA ARG A 767 43.32 45.37 43.31
C ARG A 767 44.34 44.27 43.01
N SER A 768 45.63 44.55 43.20
CA SER A 768 46.71 43.58 42.98
C SER A 768 46.75 42.48 44.05
N GLU A 769 46.44 42.79 45.31
CA GLU A 769 46.28 41.81 46.39
C GLU A 769 45.08 40.91 46.16
N MET A 770 43.91 41.47 45.81
CA MET A 770 42.71 40.68 45.55
C MET A 770 42.87 39.73 44.35
N LEU A 771 43.69 40.12 43.35
CA LEU A 771 44.06 39.25 42.23
C LEU A 771 45.04 38.15 42.63
N ARG A 772 45.97 38.42 43.56
CA ARG A 772 46.87 37.41 44.13
C ARG A 772 46.13 36.39 44.97
N GLU A 773 45.19 36.82 45.82
CA GLU A 773 44.34 35.93 46.61
C GLU A 773 43.51 35.00 45.73
N ARG A 774 42.86 35.54 44.69
CA ARG A 774 42.09 34.74 43.72
C ARG A 774 42.96 33.76 42.92
N LYS A 775 44.23 34.09 42.67
CA LYS A 775 45.16 33.18 41.97
C LYS A 775 45.62 32.06 42.90
N ALA A 776 45.93 32.38 44.16
CA ALA A 776 46.28 31.40 45.19
C ALA A 776 45.11 30.43 45.50
N GLU A 777 43.88 30.92 45.50
CA GLU A 777 42.69 30.09 45.70
C GLU A 777 42.48 29.07 44.57
N ARG A 778 42.65 29.50 43.30
CA ARG A 778 42.60 28.60 42.13
C ARG A 778 43.73 27.58 42.11
N GLU A 779 44.93 27.94 42.59
CA GLU A 779 46.03 26.99 42.71
C GLU A 779 45.76 25.94 43.78
N ARG A 780 45.17 26.32 44.93
CA ARG A 780 44.72 25.39 45.96
C ARG A 780 43.61 24.45 45.47
N GLU A 781 42.67 24.92 44.65
CA GLU A 781 41.66 24.05 44.04
C GLU A 781 42.28 23.04 43.06
N ARG A 782 43.21 23.48 42.21
CA ARG A 782 43.93 22.59 41.29
C ARG A 782 44.80 21.56 42.02
N GLU A 783 45.36 21.92 43.17
CA GLU A 783 46.14 21.01 44.01
C GLU A 783 45.24 19.97 44.71
N LYS A 784 44.04 20.37 45.15
CA LYS A 784 43.00 19.45 45.65
C LYS A 784 42.54 18.47 44.57
N GLU A 785 42.35 18.92 43.34
CA GLU A 785 41.99 18.03 42.21
C GLU A 785 43.13 17.04 41.90
N ARG A 786 44.39 17.52 41.90
CA ARG A 786 45.56 16.66 41.66
C ARG A 786 45.77 15.62 42.76
N ASN A 787 45.46 15.98 44.02
CA ASN A 787 45.50 15.04 45.14
C ASN A 787 44.36 14.01 45.07
N LYS A 788 43.15 14.41 44.65
CA LYS A 788 42.06 13.46 44.37
C LYS A 788 42.41 12.47 43.25
N GLU A 789 43.05 12.92 42.18
CA GLU A 789 43.52 12.04 41.11
C GLU A 789 44.61 11.06 41.59
N LYS A 790 45.50 11.50 42.49
CA LYS A 790 46.50 10.61 43.11
C LYS A 790 45.86 9.57 44.03
N GLU A 791 44.92 9.97 44.90
CA GLU A 791 44.15 9.04 45.74
C GLU A 791 43.34 8.03 44.91
N GLN A 792 42.87 8.43 43.73
CA GLN A 792 42.11 7.54 42.84
C GLN A 792 43.02 6.58 42.06
N LYS A 793 44.30 6.92 41.85
CA LYS A 793 45.32 6.04 41.24
C LYS A 793 45.98 5.09 42.23
N GLU A 794 46.02 5.41 43.52
CA GLU A 794 46.66 4.59 44.56
C GLU A 794 45.71 3.59 45.24
N ARG A 795 44.41 3.52 44.87
CA ARG A 795 43.53 2.44 45.37
C ARG A 795 43.90 1.09 44.74
N PRO A 796 44.36 0.10 45.54
CA PRO A 796 44.65 -1.24 45.01
C PRO A 796 43.36 -1.93 44.59
N ARG A 797 43.35 -2.52 43.38
CA ARG A 797 42.30 -3.44 42.91
C ARG A 797 42.31 -4.69 43.79
N SER A 798 41.41 -4.74 44.76
CA SER A 798 41.14 -5.92 45.58
C SER A 798 39.83 -6.59 45.14
N SER A 799 40.01 -7.74 44.48
CA SER A 799 39.24 -8.99 44.52
C SER A 799 37.78 -9.05 45.00
N GLY A 800 36.96 -9.75 44.20
CA GLY A 800 35.84 -10.62 44.62
C GLY A 800 34.50 -9.93 44.90
N GLU A 801 33.32 -10.54 44.73
CA GLU A 801 32.89 -11.87 44.30
C GLU A 801 31.34 -11.86 44.34
N LYS A 802 30.66 -12.61 43.45
CA LYS A 802 29.28 -13.15 43.52
C LYS A 802 28.09 -12.20 43.82
N VAL A 803 27.17 -12.05 42.87
CA VAL A 803 25.89 -12.80 42.69
C VAL A 803 25.35 -12.49 41.30
#